data_AF-A0A7C6EZ92-F1
#
_entry.id   AF-A0A7C6EZ92-F1
#
_cell.length_a   1.000
_cell.length_b   1.000
_cell.length_c   1.000
_cell.angle_alpha   90.00
_cell.angle_beta   90.00
_cell.angle_gamma   90.00
#
_symmetry.space_group_name_H-M   'P 1'
#
loop_
_entity.id
_entity.type
_entity.pdbx_description
1 polymer ?
#
loop_
_entity_poly.entity_id
_entity_poly.type
_entity_poly.pdbx_seq_one_letter_code
_entity_poly.pdbx_strand_id
1 'polypeptide(L)'
;FPNSFFYARAIPNHPTKVVGIASGHHGVRRSGRLLVIDPAVGRHEAQGVIQEIPPGTSKVEPIIRDELVDGIWPQFLTPWPLSDKYFLVSCKPAPERPWGLYLADIFGNLVLIQEKPGFALFEPIPLVPRRRPPVIADRVDPSQKEAVVYLVDVYRGPGLKGIPRGTVKRLRLISYEFSFRDMGGLLGAIGMDGPWDVKRILGTVPVEDDGSAFFRVPAYTPIAVQPLDAEGRALQIMRSWFTAMPGEVLSCIGCHEHPNGAVPNLQSLAAMKPPVTIDSWYGPPRGFSFAREVQPVLDRYCISCHNGQSEQAGAFDLRGDVPLTGWSSAIAGHVSEKIGGKFSIAYANLHKYVRRPGIESDIHLLSPMEYHAATTELVQILKKGHYGVQLSDEAWDRFYTWIDLNAPYHGTWSEIVGRETVAPLLARAREMRRRFTGMDDDWEEIPTIEVFGKEIQLAGKEHDATQEVALVGYHSDAQLAEKIQGRSHNGNPPELNGWPFSTEEAKQRQQRLGDWKRVIPVAPGVEIAMVRIPAGQFIMGGGEDEVDERSLRVATIPHDFWMSVCEVTNRQFAVFDPTHDSHVESLHGYQFGVHGFPLNQPEQPVVRITWYQAKAFCDWLTERMGARFRLPTEVEWEYACRAGTETPFWFGTTDDDFSSYANLADAKLSEFVMDTYIRVRTIPDPNPFDDWIPKDTRWNDGGLTSMPVGSYRPNPWGLCDMHGNVWEWTLTPYRSDVNAESNGSDRTISCELRVVRGGSWYDRPKRATSSYRLAYAPYARVFNVGFRIVAEDLPKRD
;
A
#
# COMPACT_ATOMS: atom_id res chain seq x y z
N PHE A 1 10.91 11.15 -13.20
CA PHE A 1 11.45 12.34 -13.89
C PHE A 1 12.11 11.94 -15.23
N PRO A 2 11.91 12.73 -16.30
CA PRO A 2 10.92 13.80 -16.38
C PRO A 2 9.49 13.22 -16.33
N ASN A 3 8.50 14.05 -16.01
CA ASN A 3 7.09 13.61 -15.96
C ASN A 3 6.53 13.34 -17.37
N SER A 4 7.04 14.06 -18.37
CA SER A 4 6.77 13.80 -19.77
C SER A 4 8.00 14.12 -20.61
N PHE A 5 8.28 13.28 -21.62
CA PHE A 5 9.41 13.45 -22.52
C PHE A 5 8.93 13.37 -23.97
N PHE A 6 8.96 14.49 -24.68
CA PHE A 6 8.41 14.61 -26.03
C PHE A 6 9.51 14.76 -27.08
N TYR A 7 9.15 14.43 -28.33
CA TYR A 7 9.98 14.65 -29.52
C TYR A 7 11.39 14.03 -29.43
N ALA A 8 11.51 12.88 -28.76
CA ALA A 8 12.77 12.18 -28.62
C ALA A 8 13.36 11.81 -29.99
N ARG A 9 14.65 12.08 -30.17
CA ARG A 9 15.43 11.78 -31.38
C ARG A 9 16.78 11.18 -30.99
N ALA A 10 17.18 10.11 -31.67
CA ALA A 10 18.51 9.54 -31.52
C ALA A 10 19.58 10.54 -32.00
N ILE A 11 20.68 10.65 -31.26
CA ILE A 11 21.81 11.49 -31.63
C ILE A 11 22.71 10.74 -32.64
N PRO A 12 23.09 11.36 -33.78
CA PRO A 12 23.94 10.72 -34.78
C PRO A 12 25.26 10.19 -34.18
N ASN A 13 25.67 8.98 -34.59
CA ASN A 13 26.89 8.30 -34.17
C ASN A 13 26.99 7.96 -32.66
N HIS A 14 25.90 8.12 -31.90
CA HIS A 14 25.82 7.68 -30.51
C HIS A 14 24.72 6.62 -30.37
N PRO A 15 25.06 5.37 -30.02
CA PRO A 15 24.11 4.25 -30.08
C PRO A 15 22.98 4.33 -29.05
N THR A 16 23.16 5.10 -27.97
CA THR A 16 22.23 5.15 -26.85
C THR A 16 21.68 6.55 -26.59
N LYS A 17 22.39 7.61 -27.00
CA LYS A 17 22.01 8.99 -26.66
C LYS A 17 20.78 9.46 -27.44
N VAL A 18 19.88 10.11 -26.71
CA VAL A 18 18.69 10.75 -27.27
C VAL A 18 18.61 12.20 -26.80
N VAL A 19 18.12 13.08 -27.67
CA VAL A 19 17.71 14.44 -27.31
C VAL A 19 16.19 14.53 -27.36
N GLY A 20 15.59 15.30 -26.45
CA GLY A 20 14.16 15.51 -26.43
C GLY A 20 13.77 16.61 -25.46
N ILE A 21 12.47 16.80 -25.29
CA ILE A 21 11.91 17.88 -24.50
C ILE A 21 11.32 17.30 -23.22
N ALA A 22 11.91 17.63 -22.08
CA ALA A 22 11.28 17.41 -20.78
C ALA A 22 10.22 18.48 -20.54
N SER A 23 9.00 18.05 -20.22
CA SER A 23 7.84 18.92 -20.02
C SER A 23 7.00 18.43 -18.84
N GLY A 24 5.97 19.20 -18.48
CA GLY A 24 4.96 18.83 -17.49
C GLY A 24 3.92 17.87 -18.07
N HIS A 25 3.17 17.22 -17.20
CA HIS A 25 1.98 16.46 -17.59
C HIS A 25 0.83 17.43 -17.92
N HIS A 26 0.62 18.44 -17.06
CA HIS A 26 -0.18 19.63 -17.32
C HIS A 26 0.70 20.90 -17.43
N GLY A 27 0.05 22.06 -17.56
CA GLY A 27 0.70 23.36 -17.72
C GLY A 27 1.06 23.66 -19.18
N VAL A 28 2.30 24.11 -19.41
CA VAL A 28 2.82 24.44 -20.74
C VAL A 28 2.81 23.20 -21.64
N ARG A 29 2.05 23.27 -22.75
CA ARG A 29 1.78 22.11 -23.61
C ARG A 29 3.00 21.70 -24.44
N ARG A 30 3.57 20.54 -24.11
CA ARG A 30 4.56 19.78 -24.90
C ARG A 30 5.89 20.50 -25.20
N SER A 31 6.05 21.77 -24.84
CA SER A 31 7.34 22.46 -24.82
C SER A 31 7.97 22.42 -23.44
N GLY A 32 9.27 22.68 -23.36
CA GLY A 32 9.96 22.70 -22.08
C GLY A 32 11.47 22.72 -22.23
N ARG A 33 12.15 22.01 -21.33
CA ARG A 33 13.61 21.95 -21.21
C ARG A 33 14.17 20.99 -22.25
N LEU A 34 15.18 21.42 -23.00
CA LEU A 34 15.88 20.56 -23.95
C LEU A 34 16.90 19.70 -23.20
N LEU A 35 16.67 18.39 -23.15
CA LEU A 35 17.55 17.45 -22.47
C LEU A 35 18.21 16.49 -23.44
N VAL A 36 19.48 16.19 -23.18
CA VAL A 36 20.17 15.03 -23.72
C VAL A 36 20.26 13.96 -22.63
N ILE A 37 19.79 12.77 -22.97
CA ILE A 37 19.73 11.61 -22.08
C ILE A 37 20.55 10.47 -22.70
N ASP A 38 21.32 9.77 -21.87
CA ASP A 38 22.02 8.55 -22.22
C ASP A 38 21.58 7.39 -21.31
N PRO A 39 20.69 6.51 -21.79
CA PRO A 39 20.27 5.31 -21.08
C PRO A 39 21.41 4.35 -20.73
N ALA A 40 22.60 4.47 -21.35
CA ALA A 40 23.77 3.68 -20.95
C ALA A 40 24.38 4.18 -19.63
N VAL A 41 24.23 5.47 -19.33
CA VAL A 41 24.71 6.08 -18.07
C VAL A 41 23.75 5.76 -16.93
N GLY A 42 22.44 5.87 -17.17
CA GLY A 42 21.42 5.54 -16.19
C GLY A 42 20.03 5.58 -16.79
N ARG A 43 19.12 4.74 -16.26
CA ARG A 43 17.71 4.69 -16.68
C ARG A 43 16.74 5.01 -15.55
N HIS A 44 17.27 5.28 -14.37
CA HIS A 44 16.47 5.63 -13.21
C HIS A 44 16.48 7.15 -13.03
N GLU A 45 15.29 7.74 -13.08
CA GLU A 45 15.08 9.18 -12.89
C GLU A 45 16.04 10.08 -13.72
N ALA A 46 16.71 11.04 -13.07
CA ALA A 46 17.63 11.97 -13.73
C ALA A 46 19.04 11.39 -13.95
N GLN A 47 19.34 10.14 -13.55
CA GLN A 47 20.69 9.57 -13.65
C GLN A 47 21.23 9.54 -15.07
N GLY A 48 20.35 9.32 -16.06
CA GLY A 48 20.71 9.31 -17.47
C GLY A 48 20.81 10.69 -18.12
N VAL A 49 20.44 11.77 -17.43
CA VAL A 49 20.48 13.13 -17.99
C VAL A 49 21.93 13.59 -18.05
N ILE A 50 22.50 13.66 -19.25
CA ILE A 50 23.89 14.06 -19.46
C ILE A 50 24.04 15.56 -19.71
N GLN A 51 23.00 16.20 -20.24
CA GLN A 51 23.02 17.63 -20.53
C GLN A 51 21.61 18.20 -20.51
N GLU A 52 21.46 19.37 -19.90
CA GLU A 52 20.33 20.27 -20.13
C GLU A 52 20.82 21.46 -20.96
N ILE A 53 19.99 21.95 -21.88
CA ILE A 53 20.34 23.07 -22.75
C ILE A 53 19.29 24.17 -22.59
N PRO A 54 19.70 25.41 -22.23
CA PRO A 54 21.06 25.79 -21.81
C PRO A 54 21.49 25.10 -20.49
N PRO A 55 22.79 24.92 -20.23
CA PRO A 55 23.27 24.30 -18.99
C PRO A 55 22.87 25.11 -17.76
N GLY A 56 22.31 24.43 -16.75
CA GLY A 56 22.15 24.98 -15.41
C GLY A 56 23.47 25.02 -14.62
N THR A 57 23.43 25.64 -13.43
CA THR A 57 24.57 25.70 -12.50
C THR A 57 24.74 24.43 -11.65
N SER A 58 23.75 23.55 -11.68
CA SER A 58 23.64 22.35 -10.84
C SER A 58 23.27 21.16 -11.71
N LYS A 59 23.53 19.94 -11.20
CA LYS A 59 23.04 18.71 -11.83
C LYS A 59 21.50 18.75 -11.91
N VAL A 60 20.94 18.12 -12.94
CA VAL A 60 19.48 18.02 -13.07
C VAL A 60 18.95 17.11 -11.98
N GLU A 61 18.17 17.69 -11.07
CA GLU A 61 17.51 16.96 -9.99
C GLU A 61 16.20 16.30 -10.48
N PRO A 62 15.86 15.10 -9.98
CA PRO A 62 14.69 14.33 -10.42
C PRO A 62 13.37 14.85 -9.83
N ILE A 63 13.02 16.10 -10.12
CA ILE A 63 11.83 16.76 -9.54
C ILE A 63 10.54 16.24 -10.19
N ILE A 64 9.69 15.56 -9.43
CA ILE A 64 8.34 15.20 -9.87
C ILE A 64 7.41 16.38 -9.58
N ARG A 65 6.89 17.01 -10.64
CA ARG A 65 5.95 18.14 -10.55
C ARG A 65 5.03 18.14 -11.75
N ASP A 66 3.74 18.27 -11.53
CA ASP A 66 2.73 18.26 -12.59
C ASP A 66 3.02 19.29 -13.71
N GLU A 67 3.08 20.58 -13.32
CA GLU A 67 3.48 21.70 -14.17
C GLU A 67 5.01 21.93 -14.12
N LEU A 68 5.79 20.90 -14.47
CA LEU A 68 7.24 20.86 -14.28
C LEU A 68 7.99 22.06 -14.89
N VAL A 69 7.48 22.59 -16.01
CA VAL A 69 8.19 23.58 -16.83
C VAL A 69 7.49 24.93 -16.96
N ASP A 70 6.48 25.18 -16.13
CA ASP A 70 5.77 26.45 -16.11
C ASP A 70 6.68 27.58 -15.61
N GLY A 71 6.68 28.70 -16.33
CA GLY A 71 7.55 29.85 -16.04
C GLY A 71 9.03 29.65 -16.41
N ILE A 72 9.43 28.49 -16.92
CA ILE A 72 10.81 28.23 -17.34
C ILE A 72 11.04 28.74 -18.77
N TRP A 73 12.15 29.45 -18.99
CA TRP A 73 12.59 29.95 -20.30
C TRP A 73 14.09 29.74 -20.47
N PRO A 74 14.59 29.51 -21.71
CA PRO A 74 13.85 29.39 -22.97
C PRO A 74 12.98 28.11 -23.04
N GLN A 75 11.95 28.14 -23.89
CA GLN A 75 11.08 26.99 -24.17
C GLN A 75 11.43 26.36 -25.52
N PHE A 76 11.60 25.04 -25.56
CA PHE A 76 11.98 24.30 -26.76
C PHE A 76 10.89 23.33 -27.24
N LEU A 77 10.88 23.11 -28.56
CA LEU A 77 10.07 22.13 -29.26
C LEU A 77 10.90 21.43 -30.36
N THR A 78 10.51 20.20 -30.65
CA THR A 78 10.89 19.46 -31.87
C THR A 78 12.39 19.53 -32.20
N PRO A 79 13.27 19.10 -31.29
CA PRO A 79 14.70 19.15 -31.53
C PRO A 79 15.10 18.19 -32.65
N TRP A 80 16.08 18.59 -33.44
CA TRP A 80 16.67 17.79 -34.49
C TRP A 80 18.20 17.78 -34.34
N PRO A 81 18.79 16.65 -33.92
CA PRO A 81 20.24 16.58 -33.71
C PRO A 81 21.00 16.58 -35.03
N LEU A 82 21.92 17.53 -35.17
CA LEU A 82 22.92 17.58 -36.25
C LEU A 82 24.19 16.80 -35.84
N SER A 83 24.53 16.86 -34.55
CA SER A 83 25.61 16.11 -33.90
C SER A 83 25.25 15.91 -32.42
N ASP A 84 26.20 15.45 -31.61
CA ASP A 84 26.09 15.43 -30.15
C ASP A 84 26.26 16.80 -29.49
N LYS A 85 26.67 17.82 -30.26
CA LYS A 85 26.89 19.18 -29.77
C LYS A 85 25.87 20.20 -30.27
N TYR A 86 25.24 19.94 -31.42
CA TYR A 86 24.43 20.94 -32.13
C TYR A 86 23.05 20.38 -32.51
N PHE A 87 22.02 21.17 -32.25
CA PHE A 87 20.61 20.81 -32.46
C PHE A 87 19.88 21.95 -33.16
N LEU A 88 19.16 21.64 -34.24
CA LEU A 88 18.14 22.55 -34.75
C LEU A 88 16.91 22.41 -33.87
N VAL A 89 16.36 23.52 -33.40
CA VAL A 89 15.23 23.51 -32.48
C VAL A 89 14.23 24.58 -32.87
N SER A 90 12.97 24.32 -32.58
CA SER A 90 12.00 25.39 -32.44
C SER A 90 12.12 25.93 -31.03
N CYS A 91 12.42 27.21 -30.89
CA CYS A 91 12.66 27.84 -29.60
C CYS A 91 11.86 29.12 -29.49
N LYS A 92 11.33 29.33 -28.29
CA LYS A 92 10.78 30.60 -27.85
C LYS A 92 11.65 31.08 -26.69
N PRO A 93 12.56 32.05 -26.90
CA PRO A 93 13.55 32.39 -25.90
C PRO A 93 12.98 33.13 -24.68
N ALA A 94 11.84 33.80 -24.84
CA ALA A 94 11.15 34.55 -23.78
C ALA A 94 9.63 34.62 -24.06
N PRO A 95 8.77 34.90 -23.06
CA PRO A 95 7.31 34.89 -23.18
C PRO A 95 6.75 35.73 -24.34
N GLU A 96 7.36 36.87 -24.61
CA GLU A 96 6.94 37.87 -25.60
C GLU A 96 7.48 37.62 -27.01
N ARG A 97 8.44 36.71 -27.15
CA ARG A 97 9.11 36.41 -28.43
C ARG A 97 8.29 35.39 -29.24
N PRO A 98 8.30 35.45 -30.58
CA PRO A 98 7.64 34.44 -31.39
C PRO A 98 8.40 33.10 -31.32
N TRP A 99 7.73 32.01 -31.71
CA TRP A 99 8.39 30.73 -31.96
C TRP A 99 9.23 30.83 -33.23
N GLY A 100 10.55 30.69 -33.09
CA GLY A 100 11.52 30.74 -34.19
C GLY A 100 12.33 29.45 -34.31
N LEU A 101 13.09 29.36 -35.41
CA LEU A 101 14.08 28.31 -35.61
C LEU A 101 15.43 28.79 -35.10
N TYR A 102 16.08 27.97 -34.27
CA TYR A 102 17.37 28.25 -33.68
C TYR A 102 18.32 27.08 -33.86
N LEU A 103 19.61 27.40 -33.92
CA LEU A 103 20.68 26.45 -33.66
C LEU A 103 21.04 26.54 -32.18
N ALA A 104 20.75 25.48 -31.43
CA ALA A 104 21.15 25.33 -30.04
C ALA A 104 22.39 24.45 -29.93
N ASP A 105 23.28 24.75 -28.99
CA ASP A 105 24.41 23.88 -28.66
C ASP A 105 24.45 23.48 -27.19
N ILE A 106 25.25 22.46 -26.87
CA ILE A 106 25.42 21.96 -25.50
C ILE A 106 26.07 22.97 -24.54
N PHE A 107 26.67 24.04 -25.06
CA PHE A 107 27.34 25.08 -24.27
C PHE A 107 26.39 26.21 -23.85
N GLY A 108 25.14 26.15 -24.33
CA GLY A 108 24.10 27.13 -24.01
C GLY A 108 23.93 28.24 -25.03
N ASN A 109 24.64 28.21 -26.17
CA ASN A 109 24.44 29.22 -27.20
C ASN A 109 23.16 28.93 -27.99
N LEU A 110 22.41 30.00 -28.27
CA LEU A 110 21.23 29.98 -29.12
C LEU A 110 21.43 30.98 -30.27
N VAL A 111 21.61 30.46 -31.48
CA VAL A 111 21.75 31.28 -32.69
C VAL A 111 20.42 31.26 -33.43
N LEU A 112 19.81 32.44 -33.59
CA LEU A 112 18.60 32.60 -34.38
C LEU A 112 18.89 32.27 -35.85
N ILE A 113 18.15 31.32 -36.42
CA ILE A 113 18.19 30.99 -37.85
C ILE A 113 17.11 31.78 -38.57
N GLN A 114 15.87 31.70 -38.08
CA GLN A 114 14.74 32.38 -38.69
C GLN A 114 13.62 32.60 -37.68
N GLU A 115 13.08 33.81 -37.69
CA GLU A 115 11.77 34.14 -37.15
C GLU A 115 10.96 34.79 -38.28
N LYS A 116 9.63 34.64 -38.25
CA LYS A 116 8.76 35.28 -39.25
C LYS A 116 7.54 35.88 -38.58
N PRO A 117 7.33 37.22 -38.65
CA PRO A 117 6.16 37.86 -38.06
C PRO A 117 4.85 37.21 -38.53
N GLY A 118 3.96 36.91 -37.58
CA GLY A 118 2.68 36.25 -37.84
C GLY A 118 2.74 34.72 -37.99
N PHE A 119 3.93 34.11 -37.89
CA PHE A 119 4.10 32.66 -37.98
C PHE A 119 4.84 32.11 -36.75
N ALA A 120 4.45 30.91 -36.33
CA ALA A 120 5.24 30.07 -35.43
C ALA A 120 5.97 29.03 -36.28
N LEU A 121 7.30 28.96 -36.17
CA LEU A 121 8.10 28.01 -36.95
C LEU A 121 8.40 26.76 -36.13
N PHE A 122 7.80 25.64 -36.52
CA PHE A 122 7.93 24.33 -35.86
C PHE A 122 8.65 23.30 -36.74
N GLU A 123 9.16 22.24 -36.10
CA GLU A 123 9.66 21.02 -36.76
C GLU A 123 10.76 21.26 -37.81
N PRO A 124 11.95 21.76 -37.41
CA PRO A 124 13.07 21.85 -38.32
C PRO A 124 13.49 20.45 -38.80
N ILE A 125 13.29 20.15 -40.08
CA ILE A 125 13.74 18.92 -40.74
C ILE A 125 14.77 19.28 -41.82
N PRO A 126 16.07 19.08 -41.57
CA PRO A 126 17.10 19.30 -42.58
C PRO A 126 17.01 18.24 -43.68
N LEU A 127 17.06 18.69 -44.93
CA LEU A 127 17.17 17.85 -46.11
C LEU A 127 18.63 17.41 -46.30
N VAL A 128 18.99 16.25 -45.75
CA VAL A 128 20.35 15.69 -45.83
C VAL A 128 20.32 14.18 -46.07
N PRO A 129 21.34 13.60 -46.73
CA PRO A 129 21.47 12.15 -46.83
C PRO A 129 21.49 11.47 -45.44
N ARG A 130 20.79 10.35 -45.28
CA ARG A 130 20.75 9.57 -44.03
C ARG A 130 21.10 8.11 -44.30
N ARG A 131 21.87 7.50 -43.38
CA ARG A 131 22.10 6.06 -43.37
C ARG A 131 20.83 5.36 -42.92
N ARG A 132 20.37 4.35 -43.67
CA ARG A 132 19.27 3.48 -43.25
C ARG A 132 19.65 2.77 -41.93
N PRO A 133 18.82 2.85 -40.87
CA PRO A 133 19.07 2.12 -39.64
C PRO A 133 19.18 0.60 -39.89
N PRO A 134 19.92 -0.14 -39.04
CA PRO A 134 19.92 -1.61 -39.08
C PRO A 134 18.49 -2.15 -38.98
N VAL A 135 18.17 -3.16 -39.77
CA VAL A 135 16.90 -3.87 -39.69
C VAL A 135 17.00 -4.90 -38.56
N ILE A 136 16.14 -4.79 -37.56
CA ILE A 136 15.98 -5.81 -36.52
C ILE A 136 15.08 -6.90 -37.09
N ALA A 137 15.53 -8.15 -37.03
CA ALA A 137 14.72 -9.28 -37.48
C ALA A 137 13.46 -9.40 -36.61
N ASP A 138 12.31 -9.59 -37.25
CA ASP A 138 11.06 -9.84 -36.56
C ASP A 138 11.13 -11.18 -35.83
N ARG A 139 10.66 -11.21 -34.59
CA ARG A 139 10.60 -12.40 -33.73
C ARG A 139 9.16 -12.88 -33.53
N VAL A 140 8.19 -12.18 -34.09
CA VAL A 140 6.77 -12.50 -33.96
C VAL A 140 6.40 -13.60 -34.94
N ASP A 141 5.73 -14.64 -34.42
CA ASP A 141 5.07 -15.67 -35.22
C ASP A 141 3.54 -15.45 -35.15
N PRO A 142 2.94 -14.77 -36.14
CA PRO A 142 1.52 -14.43 -36.11
C PRO A 142 0.58 -15.64 -36.21
N SER A 143 1.11 -16.86 -36.43
CA SER A 143 0.31 -18.09 -36.37
C SER A 143 0.02 -18.55 -34.92
N GLN A 144 0.80 -18.05 -33.96
CA GLN A 144 0.61 -18.32 -32.53
C GLN A 144 -0.43 -17.37 -31.92
N LYS A 145 -1.03 -17.79 -30.81
CA LYS A 145 -1.93 -16.96 -29.99
C LYS A 145 -1.38 -16.67 -28.59
N GLU A 146 -0.22 -17.23 -28.29
CA GLU A 146 0.42 -17.15 -27.00
C GLU A 146 1.88 -16.72 -27.15
N ALA A 147 2.43 -16.27 -26.05
CA ALA A 147 3.84 -16.04 -25.84
C ALA A 147 4.29 -16.81 -24.60
N VAL A 148 5.60 -16.84 -24.36
CA VAL A 148 6.18 -17.43 -23.16
C VAL A 148 6.92 -16.36 -22.36
N VAL A 149 6.75 -16.39 -21.05
CA VAL A 149 7.44 -15.50 -20.09
C VAL A 149 8.39 -16.32 -19.25
N TYR A 150 9.65 -15.89 -19.18
CA TYR A 150 10.69 -16.46 -18.34
C TYR A 150 11.21 -15.46 -17.30
N LEU A 151 10.87 -15.70 -16.04
CA LEU A 151 11.34 -14.97 -14.88
C LEU A 151 12.51 -15.73 -14.24
N VAL A 152 13.69 -15.13 -14.21
CA VAL A 152 14.91 -15.80 -13.73
C VAL A 152 14.88 -16.01 -12.21
N ASP A 153 14.63 -14.96 -11.43
CA ASP A 153 14.49 -15.04 -9.97
C ASP A 153 13.66 -13.85 -9.48
N VAL A 154 12.44 -14.12 -9.01
CA VAL A 154 11.49 -13.11 -8.51
C VAL A 154 12.09 -12.20 -7.43
N TYR A 155 13.09 -12.68 -6.67
CA TYR A 155 13.74 -11.94 -5.58
C TYR A 155 14.85 -11.00 -6.05
N ARG A 156 15.19 -10.99 -7.34
CA ARG A 156 16.17 -10.05 -7.88
C ARG A 156 15.53 -8.70 -8.15
N GLY A 157 16.12 -7.66 -7.59
CA GLY A 157 15.65 -6.28 -7.74
C GLY A 157 14.96 -5.75 -6.48
N PRO A 158 14.72 -4.44 -6.44
CA PRO A 158 14.12 -3.77 -5.29
C PRO A 158 12.67 -4.18 -5.01
N GLY A 159 11.94 -4.75 -5.99
CA GLY A 159 10.50 -5.02 -5.87
C GLY A 159 10.11 -6.02 -4.78
N LEU A 160 11.02 -6.91 -4.38
CA LEU A 160 10.85 -7.82 -3.24
C LEU A 160 12.02 -7.76 -2.25
N LYS A 161 12.74 -6.62 -2.20
CA LYS A 161 13.92 -6.47 -1.34
C LYS A 161 13.58 -6.68 0.14
N GLY A 162 14.22 -7.67 0.75
CA GLY A 162 14.04 -8.03 2.16
C GLY A 162 12.91 -9.03 2.42
N ILE A 163 12.16 -9.44 1.40
CA ILE A 163 11.24 -10.58 1.52
C ILE A 163 12.07 -11.88 1.54
N PRO A 164 11.86 -12.77 2.52
CA PRO A 164 12.57 -14.04 2.58
C PRO A 164 12.37 -14.88 1.32
N ARG A 165 13.43 -15.56 0.91
CA ARG A 165 13.39 -16.46 -0.24
C ARG A 165 12.49 -17.66 0.08
N GLY A 166 11.66 -18.06 -0.89
CA GLY A 166 10.66 -19.11 -0.73
C GLY A 166 9.31 -18.64 -0.19
N THR A 167 9.16 -17.38 0.25
CA THR A 167 7.85 -16.79 0.60
C THR A 167 6.90 -16.74 -0.60
N VAL A 168 7.39 -16.40 -1.80
CA VAL A 168 6.59 -16.37 -3.03
C VAL A 168 6.32 -17.80 -3.47
N LYS A 169 5.04 -18.17 -3.62
CA LYS A 169 4.62 -19.51 -4.06
C LYS A 169 3.99 -19.50 -5.44
N ARG A 170 3.29 -18.43 -5.79
CA ARG A 170 2.58 -18.28 -7.07
C ARG A 170 2.69 -16.85 -7.56
N LEU A 171 2.46 -16.64 -8.85
CA LEU A 171 2.21 -15.33 -9.44
C LEU A 171 0.74 -15.25 -9.87
N ARG A 172 0.00 -14.22 -9.44
CA ARG A 172 -1.31 -13.87 -10.02
C ARG A 172 -1.09 -13.05 -11.28
N LEU A 173 -1.74 -13.46 -12.36
CA LEU A 173 -1.70 -12.76 -13.64
C LEU A 173 -3.03 -12.04 -13.87
N ILE A 174 -2.95 -10.73 -14.11
CA ILE A 174 -4.11 -9.84 -14.23
C ILE A 174 -4.00 -9.07 -15.55
N SER A 175 -5.10 -8.96 -16.27
CA SER A 175 -5.26 -8.05 -17.41
C SER A 175 -6.13 -6.86 -17.05
N TYR A 176 -6.00 -5.78 -17.81
CA TYR A 176 -6.81 -4.57 -17.67
C TYR A 176 -7.81 -4.46 -18.82
N GLU A 177 -9.06 -4.15 -18.50
CA GLU A 177 -10.09 -3.82 -19.49
C GLU A 177 -10.41 -2.32 -19.40
N PHE A 178 -9.89 -1.57 -20.36
CA PHE A 178 -9.99 -0.12 -20.40
C PHE A 178 -11.40 0.35 -20.76
N SER A 179 -11.73 1.56 -20.30
CA SER A 179 -13.03 2.18 -20.58
C SER A 179 -13.33 2.33 -22.07
N PHE A 180 -14.60 2.11 -22.42
CA PHE A 180 -15.12 2.55 -23.71
C PHE A 180 -15.33 4.07 -23.71
N ARG A 181 -15.44 4.63 -24.92
CA ARG A 181 -15.73 6.04 -25.12
C ARG A 181 -16.96 6.46 -24.31
N ASP A 182 -16.85 7.58 -23.60
CA ASP A 182 -17.89 8.19 -22.76
C ASP A 182 -18.34 7.32 -21.56
N MET A 183 -17.56 6.30 -21.18
CA MET A 183 -17.84 5.42 -20.03
C MET A 183 -16.78 5.49 -18.92
N GLY A 184 -15.61 6.08 -19.19
CA GLY A 184 -14.55 6.23 -18.21
C GLY A 184 -14.82 7.33 -17.17
N GLY A 185 -14.02 7.32 -16.10
CA GLY A 185 -14.03 8.29 -15.02
C GLY A 185 -12.91 7.95 -14.04
N LEU A 186 -12.46 8.92 -13.24
CA LEU A 186 -11.33 8.72 -12.31
C LEU A 186 -11.74 7.79 -11.15
N LEU A 187 -12.66 8.20 -10.28
CA LEU A 187 -13.14 7.34 -9.18
C LEU A 187 -14.66 7.16 -9.24
N GLY A 188 -15.19 6.26 -8.42
CA GLY A 188 -16.64 6.02 -8.30
C GLY A 188 -17.26 5.23 -9.45
N ALA A 189 -16.51 4.92 -10.52
CA ALA A 189 -16.98 4.11 -11.64
C ALA A 189 -16.80 2.60 -11.40
N ILE A 190 -15.56 2.14 -11.13
CA ILE A 190 -15.26 0.72 -10.87
C ILE A 190 -15.32 0.41 -9.37
N GLY A 191 -14.83 1.32 -8.54
CA GLY A 191 -14.87 1.28 -7.08
C GLY A 191 -14.80 2.70 -6.51
N MET A 192 -15.05 2.86 -5.20
CA MET A 192 -15.21 4.19 -4.59
C MET A 192 -13.93 5.03 -4.61
N ASP A 193 -12.77 4.44 -4.36
CA ASP A 193 -11.46 5.13 -4.35
C ASP A 193 -10.42 4.38 -5.21
N GLY A 194 -10.91 3.68 -6.23
CA GLY A 194 -10.13 2.81 -7.12
C GLY A 194 -10.67 1.37 -7.18
N PRO A 195 -10.14 0.55 -8.10
CA PRO A 195 -9.21 0.91 -9.17
C PRO A 195 -9.88 1.75 -10.29
N TRP A 196 -9.09 2.27 -11.24
CA TRP A 196 -9.61 2.99 -12.42
C TRP A 196 -10.17 2.08 -13.50
N ASP A 197 -9.48 0.96 -13.74
CA ASP A 197 -9.82 0.03 -14.79
C ASP A 197 -10.34 -1.28 -14.21
N VAL A 198 -11.20 -1.94 -14.98
CA VAL A 198 -11.62 -3.30 -14.67
C VAL A 198 -10.39 -4.21 -14.69
N LYS A 199 -10.23 -4.99 -13.62
CA LYS A 199 -9.15 -5.98 -13.49
C LYS A 199 -9.69 -7.37 -13.76
N ARG A 200 -9.18 -8.00 -14.83
CA ARG A 200 -9.52 -9.35 -15.25
C ARG A 200 -8.47 -10.33 -14.74
N ILE A 201 -8.90 -11.34 -13.97
CA ILE A 201 -7.99 -12.38 -13.49
C ILE A 201 -7.81 -13.41 -14.59
N LEU A 202 -6.58 -13.59 -15.04
CA LEU A 202 -6.22 -14.66 -15.99
C LEU A 202 -6.01 -15.98 -15.25
N GLY A 203 -5.50 -15.91 -14.02
CA GLY A 203 -5.27 -17.05 -13.16
C GLY A 203 -3.94 -16.92 -12.41
N THR A 204 -3.34 -18.05 -12.07
CA THR A 204 -2.05 -18.08 -11.36
C THR A 204 -1.08 -19.07 -11.98
N VAL A 205 0.21 -18.86 -11.75
CA VAL A 205 1.29 -19.77 -12.16
C VAL A 205 2.23 -20.03 -10.97
N PRO A 206 2.80 -21.25 -10.83
CA PRO A 206 3.73 -21.55 -9.74
C PRO A 206 5.06 -20.81 -9.87
N VAL A 207 5.70 -20.57 -8.73
CA VAL A 207 7.10 -20.14 -8.63
C VAL A 207 7.90 -21.29 -8.01
N GLU A 208 9.02 -21.62 -8.62
CA GLU A 208 9.91 -22.68 -8.13
C GLU A 208 10.63 -22.26 -6.84
N ASP A 209 11.18 -23.22 -6.09
CA ASP A 209 11.90 -22.95 -4.83
C ASP A 209 13.12 -22.02 -5.02
N ASP A 210 13.66 -21.97 -6.24
CA ASP A 210 14.73 -21.06 -6.60
C ASP A 210 14.23 -19.67 -7.04
N GLY A 211 12.95 -19.35 -6.85
CA GLY A 211 12.34 -18.08 -7.24
C GLY A 211 12.09 -17.90 -8.73
N SER A 212 12.41 -18.89 -9.56
CA SER A 212 12.20 -18.81 -11.02
C SER A 212 10.78 -19.21 -11.42
N ALA A 213 10.32 -18.69 -12.57
CA ALA A 213 9.03 -19.08 -13.16
C ALA A 213 9.11 -19.06 -14.69
N PHE A 214 8.43 -20.02 -15.34
CA PHE A 214 8.41 -20.15 -16.79
C PHE A 214 7.02 -20.58 -17.26
N PHE A 215 6.29 -19.68 -17.93
CA PHE A 215 4.86 -19.87 -18.18
C PHE A 215 4.37 -19.23 -19.47
N ARG A 216 3.23 -19.72 -19.96
CA ARG A 216 2.53 -19.23 -21.16
C ARG A 216 1.58 -18.09 -20.82
N VAL A 217 1.47 -17.13 -21.72
CA VAL A 217 0.53 -16.00 -21.61
C VAL A 217 -0.17 -15.73 -22.94
N PRO A 218 -1.42 -15.22 -22.93
CA PRO A 218 -2.08 -14.78 -24.15
C PRO A 218 -1.32 -13.62 -24.80
N ALA A 219 -1.09 -13.70 -26.11
CA ALA A 219 -0.49 -12.61 -26.86
C ALA A 219 -1.42 -11.39 -26.92
N TYR A 220 -0.87 -10.22 -27.26
CA TYR A 220 -1.64 -8.96 -27.41
C TYR A 220 -2.51 -8.58 -26.20
N THR A 221 -2.14 -9.08 -25.03
CA THR A 221 -2.88 -8.88 -23.78
C THR A 221 -1.96 -8.17 -22.79
N PRO A 222 -2.38 -7.02 -22.22
CA PRO A 222 -1.62 -6.37 -21.16
C PRO A 222 -1.66 -7.23 -19.90
N ILE A 223 -0.51 -7.51 -19.30
CA ILE A 223 -0.39 -8.37 -18.12
C ILE A 223 0.35 -7.64 -17.02
N ALA A 224 -0.30 -7.55 -15.86
CA ALA A 224 0.30 -7.23 -14.57
C ALA A 224 0.47 -8.50 -13.74
N VAL A 225 1.46 -8.47 -12.85
CA VAL A 225 1.87 -9.62 -12.03
C VAL A 225 1.83 -9.27 -10.54
N GLN A 226 1.30 -10.16 -9.71
CA GLN A 226 1.38 -10.07 -8.25
C GLN A 226 2.08 -11.32 -7.70
N PRO A 227 3.27 -11.22 -7.07
CA PRO A 227 3.88 -12.31 -6.33
C PRO A 227 3.05 -12.62 -5.08
N LEU A 228 2.56 -13.86 -4.95
CA LEU A 228 1.70 -14.30 -3.87
C LEU A 228 2.46 -15.12 -2.84
N ASP A 229 2.15 -14.90 -1.57
CA ASP A 229 2.60 -15.78 -0.48
C ASP A 229 1.82 -17.11 -0.43
N ALA A 230 2.09 -17.93 0.59
CA ALA A 230 1.45 -19.24 0.76
C ALA A 230 -0.06 -19.15 1.06
N GLU A 231 -0.57 -18.01 1.53
CA GLU A 231 -2.01 -17.76 1.77
C GLU A 231 -2.69 -17.12 0.56
N GLY A 232 -1.98 -16.86 -0.54
CA GLY A 232 -2.52 -16.22 -1.74
C GLY A 232 -2.56 -14.69 -1.70
N ARG A 233 -1.84 -14.06 -0.76
CA ARG A 233 -1.80 -12.59 -0.59
C ARG A 233 -0.66 -11.98 -1.39
N ALA A 234 -0.91 -10.86 -2.07
CA ALA A 234 0.11 -10.17 -2.84
C ALA A 234 1.17 -9.51 -1.94
N LEU A 235 2.42 -9.94 -2.10
CA LEU A 235 3.59 -9.35 -1.43
C LEU A 235 4.04 -8.05 -2.10
N GLN A 236 3.70 -7.88 -3.37
CA GLN A 236 3.98 -6.69 -4.16
C GLN A 236 2.94 -6.56 -5.27
N ILE A 237 2.66 -5.32 -5.66
CA ILE A 237 1.70 -4.98 -6.72
C ILE A 237 2.43 -4.33 -7.89
N MET A 238 2.36 -4.95 -9.06
CA MET A 238 2.81 -4.33 -10.30
C MET A 238 1.82 -3.24 -10.71
N ARG A 239 2.25 -1.97 -10.66
CA ARG A 239 1.47 -0.80 -11.12
C ARG A 239 1.90 -0.38 -12.53
N SER A 240 2.01 -1.38 -13.39
CA SER A 240 2.37 -1.31 -14.81
C SER A 240 1.92 -2.61 -15.47
N TRP A 241 2.16 -2.77 -16.76
CA TRP A 241 1.91 -4.01 -17.47
C TRP A 241 2.97 -4.23 -18.54
N PHE A 242 3.15 -5.47 -18.95
CA PHE A 242 3.84 -5.81 -20.19
C PHE A 242 2.84 -6.41 -21.18
N THR A 243 3.18 -6.40 -22.47
CA THR A 243 2.42 -7.09 -23.50
C THR A 243 3.37 -7.98 -24.28
N ALA A 244 3.01 -9.25 -24.45
CA ALA A 244 3.79 -10.20 -25.22
C ALA A 244 3.21 -10.37 -26.63
N MET A 245 4.09 -10.53 -27.61
CA MET A 245 3.70 -10.76 -29.01
C MET A 245 3.61 -12.27 -29.32
N PRO A 246 2.83 -12.69 -30.33
CA PRO A 246 2.73 -14.09 -30.73
C PRO A 246 4.08 -14.78 -30.95
N GLY A 247 4.29 -15.93 -30.31
CA GLY A 247 5.51 -16.72 -30.43
C GLY A 247 6.75 -16.10 -29.75
N GLU A 248 6.61 -14.94 -29.11
CA GLU A 248 7.69 -14.27 -28.42
C GLU A 248 8.07 -15.01 -27.13
N VAL A 249 9.37 -14.95 -26.79
CA VAL A 249 9.86 -15.29 -25.46
C VAL A 249 10.27 -13.99 -24.77
N LEU A 250 9.47 -13.54 -23.82
CA LEU A 250 9.79 -12.42 -22.94
C LEU A 250 10.55 -12.93 -21.72
N SER A 251 11.54 -12.16 -21.26
CA SER A 251 12.28 -12.50 -20.05
C SER A 251 12.54 -11.28 -19.19
N CYS A 252 12.46 -11.47 -17.88
CA CYS A 252 12.90 -10.54 -16.86
C CYS A 252 13.81 -11.23 -15.84
N ILE A 253 14.71 -10.47 -15.24
CA ILE A 253 15.67 -10.98 -14.27
C ILE A 253 15.00 -11.18 -12.91
N GLY A 254 14.13 -10.24 -12.52
CA GLY A 254 13.41 -10.29 -11.25
C GLY A 254 12.37 -9.17 -11.10
N CYS A 255 11.83 -8.93 -9.91
CA CYS A 255 10.83 -7.88 -9.71
C CYS A 255 11.47 -6.48 -9.66
N HIS A 256 11.19 -5.66 -10.70
CA HIS A 256 11.68 -4.28 -10.83
C HIS A 256 13.21 -4.16 -10.87
N GLU A 257 13.89 -5.12 -11.49
CA GLU A 257 15.34 -5.09 -11.64
C GLU A 257 15.83 -3.81 -12.33
N HIS A 258 17.10 -3.45 -12.08
CA HIS A 258 17.69 -2.33 -12.80
C HIS A 258 17.82 -2.68 -14.30
N PRO A 259 17.27 -1.88 -15.24
CA PRO A 259 17.23 -2.27 -16.66
C PRO A 259 18.60 -2.35 -17.35
N ASN A 260 19.66 -1.77 -16.75
CA ASN A 260 21.05 -1.94 -17.21
C ASN A 260 21.78 -3.10 -16.49
N GLY A 261 21.07 -3.87 -15.66
CA GLY A 261 21.63 -5.02 -14.95
C GLY A 261 21.99 -6.15 -15.91
N ALA A 262 23.11 -6.82 -15.66
CA ALA A 262 23.45 -8.03 -16.40
C ALA A 262 22.51 -9.18 -16.01
N VAL A 263 22.04 -9.92 -17.01
CA VAL A 263 21.31 -11.17 -16.77
C VAL A 263 22.28 -12.14 -16.08
N PRO A 264 21.91 -12.69 -14.91
CA PRO A 264 22.78 -13.60 -14.20
C PRO A 264 22.86 -14.94 -14.95
N ASN A 265 24.07 -15.51 -15.01
CA ASN A 265 24.28 -16.83 -15.59
C ASN A 265 23.88 -17.91 -14.56
N LEU A 266 22.58 -18.21 -14.46
CA LEU A 266 22.01 -19.21 -13.55
C LEU A 266 21.25 -20.26 -14.36
N GLN A 267 21.44 -21.52 -14.01
CA GLN A 267 20.58 -22.60 -14.47
C GLN A 267 19.39 -22.71 -13.51
N SER A 268 18.29 -22.04 -13.86
CA SER A 268 17.09 -22.01 -13.01
C SER A 268 16.29 -23.32 -13.10
N LEU A 269 15.57 -23.64 -12.03
CA LEU A 269 14.66 -24.80 -11.99
C LEU A 269 13.58 -24.71 -13.06
N ALA A 270 13.02 -23.52 -13.28
CA ALA A 270 11.96 -23.31 -14.27
C ALA A 270 12.47 -23.50 -15.71
N ALA A 271 13.71 -23.10 -16.01
CA ALA A 271 14.29 -23.27 -17.36
C ALA A 271 14.58 -24.74 -17.73
N MET A 272 14.59 -25.65 -16.75
CA MET A 272 14.76 -27.09 -16.99
C MET A 272 13.45 -27.82 -17.31
N LYS A 273 12.32 -27.10 -17.29
CA LYS A 273 10.97 -27.64 -17.51
C LYS A 273 10.31 -26.94 -18.70
N PRO A 274 9.32 -27.55 -19.36
CA PRO A 274 8.49 -26.83 -20.34
C PRO A 274 7.69 -25.71 -19.64
N PRO A 275 7.33 -24.63 -20.36
CA PRO A 275 6.56 -23.54 -19.76
C PRO A 275 5.16 -24.02 -19.39
N VAL A 276 4.75 -23.72 -18.17
CA VAL A 276 3.45 -24.12 -17.62
C VAL A 276 2.32 -23.26 -18.18
N THR A 277 1.11 -23.80 -18.23
CA THR A 277 -0.11 -23.05 -18.54
C THR A 277 -0.65 -22.35 -17.28
N ILE A 278 -1.49 -21.34 -17.48
CA ILE A 278 -2.11 -20.61 -16.38
C ILE A 278 -3.16 -21.50 -15.71
N ASP A 279 -3.07 -21.66 -14.39
CA ASP A 279 -4.10 -22.30 -13.58
C ASP A 279 -5.25 -21.31 -13.37
N SER A 280 -6.47 -21.74 -13.70
CA SER A 280 -7.68 -20.95 -13.54
C SER A 280 -7.95 -20.57 -12.07
N TRP A 281 -8.45 -19.35 -11.86
CA TRP A 281 -8.92 -18.87 -10.56
C TRP A 281 -10.44 -19.01 -10.47
N TYR A 282 -10.90 -20.10 -9.83
CA TYR A 282 -12.32 -20.48 -9.69
C TYR A 282 -13.14 -20.28 -10.97
N GLY A 283 -12.72 -20.91 -12.07
CA GLY A 283 -13.41 -20.87 -13.37
C GLY A 283 -12.76 -19.95 -14.43
N PRO A 284 -13.45 -19.72 -15.56
CA PRO A 284 -12.86 -19.01 -16.69
C PRO A 284 -12.41 -17.57 -16.36
N PRO A 285 -11.39 -17.03 -17.06
CA PRO A 285 -10.92 -15.66 -16.87
C PRO A 285 -12.02 -14.61 -17.06
N ARG A 286 -12.16 -13.70 -16.10
CA ARG A 286 -13.23 -12.68 -16.06
C ARG A 286 -12.84 -11.49 -15.20
N GLY A 287 -13.52 -10.37 -15.38
CA GLY A 287 -13.36 -9.21 -14.51
C GLY A 287 -13.89 -9.46 -13.10
N PHE A 288 -13.14 -9.01 -12.10
CA PHE A 288 -13.48 -9.21 -10.69
C PHE A 288 -14.64 -8.30 -10.29
N SER A 289 -15.74 -8.88 -9.81
CA SER A 289 -16.93 -8.15 -9.36
C SER A 289 -17.21 -8.47 -7.90
N PHE A 290 -17.40 -7.44 -7.07
CA PHE A 290 -17.74 -7.61 -5.66
C PHE A 290 -19.04 -8.41 -5.51
N ALA A 291 -20.05 -8.12 -6.33
CA ALA A 291 -21.34 -8.81 -6.28
C ALA A 291 -21.21 -10.32 -6.62
N ARG A 292 -20.29 -10.69 -7.51
CA ARG A 292 -20.07 -12.11 -7.87
C ARG A 292 -19.10 -12.83 -6.95
N GLU A 293 -18.06 -12.15 -6.48
CA GLU A 293 -16.91 -12.80 -5.86
C GLU A 293 -16.83 -12.60 -4.34
N VAL A 294 -17.36 -11.49 -3.81
CA VAL A 294 -17.25 -11.12 -2.38
C VAL A 294 -18.60 -11.21 -1.67
N GLN A 295 -19.67 -10.71 -2.29
CA GLN A 295 -21.02 -10.74 -1.70
C GLN A 295 -21.44 -12.16 -1.28
N PRO A 296 -21.20 -13.24 -2.06
CA PRO A 296 -21.53 -14.60 -1.62
C PRO A 296 -20.78 -15.05 -0.36
N VAL A 297 -19.60 -14.48 -0.10
CA VAL A 297 -18.85 -14.69 1.13
C VAL A 297 -19.59 -14.02 2.30
N LEU A 298 -20.03 -12.77 2.11
CA LEU A 298 -20.79 -12.02 3.12
C LEU A 298 -22.14 -12.68 3.43
N ASP A 299 -22.86 -13.13 2.40
CA ASP A 299 -24.13 -13.83 2.53
C ASP A 299 -24.00 -15.08 3.38
N ARG A 300 -22.88 -15.80 3.21
CA ARG A 300 -22.61 -17.04 3.93
C ARG A 300 -22.14 -16.84 5.37
N TYR A 301 -21.32 -15.82 5.64
CA TYR A 301 -20.57 -15.72 6.90
C TYR A 301 -20.89 -14.48 7.74
N CYS A 302 -21.56 -13.45 7.19
CA CYS A 302 -21.62 -12.13 7.83
C CYS A 302 -23.04 -11.57 7.97
N ILE A 303 -23.90 -11.72 6.95
CA ILE A 303 -25.21 -11.02 6.90
C ILE A 303 -26.12 -11.40 8.07
N SER A 304 -26.01 -12.61 8.60
CA SER A 304 -26.83 -13.03 9.74
C SER A 304 -26.76 -12.09 10.95
N CYS A 305 -25.61 -11.44 11.15
CA CYS A 305 -25.38 -10.44 12.19
C CYS A 305 -25.39 -9.00 11.63
N HIS A 306 -25.11 -8.83 10.34
CA HIS A 306 -24.95 -7.55 9.65
C HIS A 306 -26.02 -7.34 8.55
N ASN A 307 -27.29 -7.41 8.93
CA ASN A 307 -28.44 -7.26 8.03
C ASN A 307 -29.14 -5.89 8.14
N GLY A 308 -28.55 -4.94 8.87
CA GLY A 308 -29.12 -3.61 9.10
C GLY A 308 -30.31 -3.54 10.06
N GLN A 309 -30.70 -4.64 10.72
CA GLN A 309 -31.87 -4.69 11.63
C GLN A 309 -31.53 -4.46 13.12
N SER A 310 -30.30 -4.08 13.44
CA SER A 310 -29.91 -3.80 14.83
C SER A 310 -30.59 -2.52 15.35
N GLU A 311 -31.07 -2.54 16.59
CA GLU A 311 -31.63 -1.36 17.29
C GLU A 311 -30.56 -0.31 17.65
N GLN A 312 -29.27 -0.63 17.45
CA GLN A 312 -28.18 0.34 17.63
C GLN A 312 -28.13 1.34 16.47
N ALA A 313 -28.01 2.63 16.80
CA ALA A 313 -27.79 3.68 15.80
C ALA A 313 -26.54 3.36 14.96
N GLY A 314 -26.68 3.31 13.63
CA GLY A 314 -25.58 2.96 12.71
C GLY A 314 -25.43 1.46 12.42
N ALA A 315 -26.51 0.67 12.49
CA ALA A 315 -26.52 -0.76 12.16
C ALA A 315 -25.74 -1.08 10.88
N PHE A 316 -24.66 -1.85 11.03
CA PHE A 316 -23.78 -2.21 9.93
C PHE A 316 -24.48 -3.20 8.99
N ASP A 317 -24.74 -2.77 7.76
CA ASP A 317 -25.50 -3.54 6.76
C ASP A 317 -24.57 -4.03 5.64
N LEU A 318 -24.53 -5.36 5.48
CA LEU A 318 -23.72 -6.06 4.48
C LEU A 318 -24.56 -6.76 3.41
N ARG A 319 -25.83 -6.36 3.26
CA ARG A 319 -26.71 -6.86 2.20
C ARG A 319 -26.36 -6.28 0.82
N GLY A 320 -26.09 -7.16 -0.13
CA GLY A 320 -25.69 -6.77 -1.48
C GLY A 320 -26.84 -6.36 -2.41
N ASP A 321 -28.07 -6.76 -2.07
CA ASP A 321 -29.30 -6.44 -2.80
C ASP A 321 -29.86 -5.05 -2.49
N VAL A 322 -29.29 -4.37 -1.48
CA VAL A 322 -29.65 -3.00 -1.12
C VAL A 322 -28.72 -2.03 -1.87
N PRO A 323 -29.24 -1.27 -2.87
CA PRO A 323 -28.43 -0.30 -3.59
C PRO A 323 -28.06 0.89 -2.70
N LEU A 324 -26.86 1.43 -2.91
CA LEU A 324 -26.42 2.66 -2.29
C LEU A 324 -27.21 3.84 -2.87
N THR A 325 -27.81 4.65 -2.00
CA THR A 325 -28.54 5.86 -2.40
C THR A 325 -27.82 7.12 -1.93
N GLY A 326 -27.93 8.20 -2.71
CA GLY A 326 -27.40 9.51 -2.33
C GLY A 326 -25.87 9.63 -2.45
N TRP A 327 -25.22 8.70 -3.17
CA TRP A 327 -23.79 8.78 -3.43
C TRP A 327 -23.43 10.09 -4.12
N SER A 328 -22.40 10.75 -3.61
CA SER A 328 -21.74 11.90 -4.23
C SER A 328 -20.25 11.82 -3.89
N SER A 329 -19.43 12.48 -4.69
CA SER A 329 -18.00 12.59 -4.42
C SER A 329 -17.46 13.89 -4.98
N ALA A 330 -16.70 14.60 -4.17
CA ALA A 330 -15.93 15.78 -4.54
C ALA A 330 -14.53 15.40 -5.06
N ILE A 331 -14.07 14.17 -4.81
CA ILE A 331 -12.75 13.68 -5.24
C ILE A 331 -12.79 12.75 -6.46
N ALA A 332 -13.98 12.33 -6.92
CA ALA A 332 -14.12 11.36 -8.01
C ALA A 332 -13.80 11.88 -9.42
N GLY A 333 -13.17 13.04 -9.54
CA GLY A 333 -12.63 13.54 -10.80
C GLY A 333 -13.69 13.70 -11.89
N HIS A 334 -14.85 14.25 -11.53
CA HIS A 334 -15.99 14.52 -12.41
C HIS A 334 -16.63 13.29 -13.10
N VAL A 335 -16.63 12.12 -12.45
CA VAL A 335 -17.46 11.01 -12.93
C VAL A 335 -18.94 11.44 -12.99
N SER A 336 -19.61 11.14 -14.12
CA SER A 336 -21.02 11.51 -14.27
C SER A 336 -21.91 10.64 -13.37
N GLU A 337 -23.03 11.16 -12.88
CA GLU A 337 -24.04 10.40 -12.11
C GLU A 337 -24.60 9.19 -12.88
N LYS A 338 -24.49 9.17 -14.21
CA LYS A 338 -24.89 8.01 -15.03
C LYS A 338 -23.93 6.83 -14.89
N ILE A 339 -22.73 7.05 -14.40
CA ILE A 339 -21.65 6.06 -14.30
C ILE A 339 -21.30 5.83 -12.83
N GLY A 340 -21.10 6.91 -12.07
CA GLY A 340 -20.61 6.89 -10.70
C GLY A 340 -21.66 6.42 -9.68
N GLY A 341 -21.18 5.81 -8.59
CA GLY A 341 -22.00 5.57 -7.39
C GLY A 341 -22.91 4.35 -7.44
N LYS A 342 -22.74 3.47 -8.44
CA LYS A 342 -23.59 2.28 -8.66
C LYS A 342 -23.19 1.09 -7.78
N PHE A 343 -23.15 1.31 -6.48
CA PHE A 343 -22.67 0.34 -5.49
C PHE A 343 -23.80 -0.22 -4.63
N SER A 344 -23.54 -1.32 -3.91
CA SER A 344 -24.39 -1.78 -2.82
C SER A 344 -24.01 -1.13 -1.49
N ILE A 345 -24.91 -1.12 -0.51
CA ILE A 345 -24.60 -0.69 0.85
C ILE A 345 -23.51 -1.56 1.49
N ALA A 346 -23.50 -2.86 1.17
CA ALA A 346 -22.48 -3.79 1.64
C ALA A 346 -21.07 -3.37 1.22
N TYR A 347 -20.90 -3.01 -0.05
CA TYR A 347 -19.62 -2.52 -0.55
C TYR A 347 -19.22 -1.23 0.15
N ALA A 348 -20.15 -0.25 0.21
CA ALA A 348 -19.93 1.05 0.84
C ALA A 348 -19.57 0.96 2.34
N ASN A 349 -20.02 -0.08 3.02
CA ASN A 349 -19.68 -0.32 4.43
C ASN A 349 -18.38 -1.11 4.59
N LEU A 350 -18.10 -2.08 3.72
CA LEU A 350 -16.95 -2.97 3.88
C LEU A 350 -15.64 -2.36 3.37
N HIS A 351 -15.67 -1.62 2.25
CA HIS A 351 -14.44 -1.10 1.62
C HIS A 351 -13.64 -0.16 2.53
N LYS A 352 -14.31 0.48 3.49
CA LYS A 352 -13.72 1.40 4.48
C LYS A 352 -12.65 0.75 5.33
N TYR A 353 -12.76 -0.56 5.51
CA TYR A 353 -11.84 -1.35 6.32
C TYR A 353 -10.67 -1.90 5.51
N VAL A 354 -10.50 -1.50 4.23
CA VAL A 354 -9.44 -1.92 3.32
C VAL A 354 -8.34 -0.87 3.23
N ARG A 355 -7.10 -1.23 3.59
CA ARG A 355 -5.92 -0.37 3.33
C ARG A 355 -5.49 -0.56 1.88
N ARG A 356 -5.39 0.53 1.12
CA ARG A 356 -5.17 0.46 -0.33
C ARG A 356 -4.49 1.71 -0.89
N PRO A 357 -3.82 1.62 -2.06
CA PRO A 357 -3.26 2.78 -2.73
C PRO A 357 -4.39 3.65 -3.32
N GLY A 358 -4.32 4.95 -3.04
CA GLY A 358 -5.14 5.95 -3.71
C GLY A 358 -4.71 6.21 -5.17
N ILE A 359 -5.51 7.05 -5.84
CA ILE A 359 -5.42 7.42 -7.26
C ILE A 359 -4.02 7.79 -7.76
N GLU A 360 -3.34 8.74 -7.12
CA GLU A 360 -1.93 9.05 -7.38
C GLU A 360 -1.05 8.77 -6.15
N SER A 361 -1.31 7.64 -5.48
CA SER A 361 -0.37 7.08 -4.49
C SER A 361 1.06 7.05 -5.02
N ASP A 362 2.05 7.02 -4.10
CA ASP A 362 3.45 7.20 -4.42
C ASP A 362 3.88 6.56 -5.74
N ILE A 363 4.28 7.34 -6.75
CA ILE A 363 4.62 6.83 -8.08
C ILE A 363 5.94 6.05 -8.13
N HIS A 364 6.74 6.09 -7.07
CA HIS A 364 7.95 5.27 -6.95
C HIS A 364 7.59 3.82 -6.64
N LEU A 365 8.60 2.97 -6.66
CA LEU A 365 8.41 1.59 -6.26
C LEU A 365 8.05 1.51 -4.77
N LEU A 366 6.89 0.93 -4.47
CA LEU A 366 6.41 0.76 -3.10
C LEU A 366 7.30 -0.22 -2.34
N SER A 367 7.42 0.02 -1.03
CA SER A 367 7.97 -0.97 -0.12
C SER A 367 7.21 -2.29 -0.27
N PRO A 368 7.91 -3.45 -0.36
CA PRO A 368 7.24 -4.73 -0.34
C PRO A 368 6.30 -4.83 0.85
N MET A 369 5.09 -5.33 0.62
CA MET A 369 4.00 -5.44 1.58
C MET A 369 3.35 -4.12 2.06
N GLU A 370 3.59 -2.96 1.43
CA GLU A 370 2.99 -1.67 1.83
C GLU A 370 1.45 -1.72 1.94
N TYR A 371 0.79 -2.37 0.97
CA TYR A 371 -0.66 -2.56 0.93
C TYR A 371 -1.05 -4.05 1.02
N HIS A 372 -0.26 -4.84 1.76
CA HIS A 372 -0.52 -6.26 1.93
C HIS A 372 -1.81 -6.50 2.70
N ALA A 373 -2.58 -7.54 2.36
CA ALA A 373 -3.87 -7.82 3.01
C ALA A 373 -3.80 -7.95 4.55
N ALA A 374 -2.65 -8.33 5.13
CA ALA A 374 -2.48 -8.38 6.60
C ALA A 374 -2.45 -7.00 7.29
N THR A 375 -2.18 -5.90 6.57
CA THR A 375 -2.22 -4.53 7.13
C THR A 375 -3.61 -3.90 7.07
N THR A 376 -4.58 -4.64 6.57
CA THR A 376 -5.97 -4.22 6.42
C THR A 376 -6.79 -4.55 7.67
N GLU A 377 -7.56 -3.60 8.19
CA GLU A 377 -8.36 -3.76 9.41
C GLU A 377 -9.36 -4.93 9.28
N LEU A 378 -10.01 -5.08 8.13
CA LEU A 378 -10.92 -6.21 7.85
C LEU A 378 -10.26 -7.57 8.12
N VAL A 379 -9.07 -7.78 7.57
CA VAL A 379 -8.34 -9.06 7.72
C VAL A 379 -7.90 -9.25 9.16
N GLN A 380 -7.48 -8.19 9.84
CA GLN A 380 -7.08 -8.24 11.24
C GLN A 380 -8.24 -8.63 12.16
N ILE A 381 -9.41 -8.01 11.99
CA ILE A 381 -10.63 -8.34 12.75
C ILE A 381 -10.98 -9.83 12.55
N LEU A 382 -11.00 -10.29 11.31
CA LEU A 382 -11.39 -11.67 10.99
C LEU A 382 -10.36 -12.71 11.48
N LYS A 383 -9.06 -12.47 11.30
CA LYS A 383 -7.99 -13.38 11.76
C LYS A 383 -7.90 -13.43 13.28
N LYS A 384 -8.27 -12.36 13.99
CA LYS A 384 -8.35 -12.31 15.46
C LYS A 384 -9.53 -13.12 16.01
N GLY A 385 -10.45 -13.56 15.15
CA GLY A 385 -11.52 -14.49 15.50
C GLY A 385 -12.88 -13.83 15.75
N HIS A 386 -13.19 -12.74 15.04
CA HIS A 386 -14.45 -11.99 15.08
C HIS A 386 -15.68 -12.88 15.33
N TYR A 387 -16.18 -12.88 16.58
CA TYR A 387 -17.30 -13.69 17.08
C TYR A 387 -17.24 -15.21 16.75
N GLY A 388 -16.06 -15.74 16.43
CA GLY A 388 -15.85 -17.14 16.05
C GLY A 388 -16.22 -17.46 14.62
N VAL A 389 -16.38 -16.47 13.74
CA VAL A 389 -16.52 -16.69 12.30
C VAL A 389 -15.26 -17.38 11.76
N GLN A 390 -15.45 -18.48 11.04
CA GLN A 390 -14.38 -19.24 10.41
C GLN A 390 -14.64 -19.30 8.90
N LEU A 391 -13.78 -18.65 8.13
CA LEU A 391 -13.86 -18.64 6.69
C LEU A 391 -13.14 -19.86 6.11
N SER A 392 -13.73 -20.46 5.08
CA SER A 392 -13.06 -21.46 4.23
C SER A 392 -11.90 -20.86 3.43
N ASP A 393 -10.98 -21.69 2.94
CA ASP A 393 -9.84 -21.25 2.11
C ASP A 393 -10.27 -20.43 0.89
N GLU A 394 -11.32 -20.87 0.17
CA GLU A 394 -11.87 -20.13 -0.98
C GLU A 394 -12.40 -18.74 -0.57
N ALA A 395 -13.00 -18.62 0.61
CA ALA A 395 -13.52 -17.34 1.11
C ALA A 395 -12.39 -16.38 1.45
N TRP A 396 -11.30 -16.88 2.05
CA TRP A 396 -10.09 -16.11 2.28
C TRP A 396 -9.44 -15.64 0.99
N ASP A 397 -9.26 -16.53 0.01
CA ASP A 397 -8.64 -16.17 -1.27
C ASP A 397 -9.47 -15.14 -2.05
N ARG A 398 -10.80 -15.19 -1.98
CA ARG A 398 -11.68 -14.17 -2.55
C ARG A 398 -11.50 -12.80 -1.88
N PHE A 399 -11.42 -12.74 -0.55
CA PHE A 399 -11.14 -11.48 0.16
C PHE A 399 -9.74 -10.94 -0.14
N TYR A 400 -8.71 -11.79 -0.11
CA TYR A 400 -7.34 -11.37 -0.42
C TYR A 400 -7.23 -10.87 -1.84
N THR A 401 -7.83 -11.58 -2.80
CA THR A 401 -7.86 -11.15 -4.20
C THR A 401 -8.58 -9.81 -4.34
N TRP A 402 -9.73 -9.61 -3.69
CA TRP A 402 -10.43 -8.32 -3.71
C TRP A 402 -9.57 -7.17 -3.19
N ILE A 403 -8.89 -7.37 -2.05
CA ILE A 403 -7.98 -6.37 -1.45
C ILE A 403 -6.80 -6.09 -2.38
N ASP A 404 -6.10 -7.13 -2.84
CA ASP A 404 -4.94 -7.04 -3.73
C ASP A 404 -5.27 -6.36 -5.07
N LEU A 405 -6.52 -6.46 -5.53
CA LEU A 405 -7.01 -5.80 -6.74
C LEU A 405 -7.41 -4.33 -6.52
N ASN A 406 -7.18 -3.76 -5.34
CA ASN A 406 -7.59 -2.41 -4.94
C ASN A 406 -9.11 -2.26 -4.72
N ALA A 407 -9.75 -3.31 -4.21
CA ALA A 407 -11.17 -3.35 -3.83
C ALA A 407 -12.17 -2.87 -4.91
N PRO A 408 -12.14 -3.42 -6.15
CA PRO A 408 -13.14 -3.11 -7.17
C PRO A 408 -14.54 -3.56 -6.75
N TYR A 409 -15.57 -2.86 -7.23
CA TYR A 409 -16.96 -3.31 -7.17
C TYR A 409 -17.41 -3.93 -8.49
N HIS A 410 -17.16 -3.26 -9.61
CA HIS A 410 -17.57 -3.73 -10.94
C HIS A 410 -16.46 -4.51 -11.65
N GLY A 411 -16.84 -5.60 -12.32
CA GLY A 411 -15.95 -6.41 -13.13
C GLY A 411 -16.16 -6.25 -14.64
N THR A 412 -17.10 -5.43 -15.09
CA THR A 412 -17.37 -5.16 -16.51
C THR A 412 -17.99 -3.77 -16.66
N TRP A 413 -17.90 -3.17 -17.85
CA TRP A 413 -18.63 -1.92 -18.15
C TRP A 413 -20.14 -2.17 -18.28
N SER A 414 -20.53 -3.36 -18.69
CA SER A 414 -21.93 -3.78 -18.82
C SER A 414 -22.66 -3.78 -17.47
N GLU A 415 -21.98 -4.07 -16.36
CA GLU A 415 -22.55 -3.94 -15.01
C GLU A 415 -22.85 -2.49 -14.62
N ILE A 416 -22.13 -1.53 -15.21
CA ILE A 416 -22.25 -0.11 -14.88
C ILE A 416 -23.32 0.54 -15.76
N VAL A 417 -23.17 0.48 -17.07
CA VAL A 417 -24.01 1.22 -18.03
C VAL A 417 -25.01 0.36 -18.80
N GLY A 418 -25.03 -0.96 -18.54
CA GLY A 418 -25.88 -1.93 -19.22
C GLY A 418 -25.29 -2.45 -20.53
N ARG A 419 -25.53 -3.74 -20.81
CA ARG A 419 -25.02 -4.42 -22.01
C ARG A 419 -25.49 -3.78 -23.31
N GLU A 420 -26.70 -3.22 -23.36
CA GLU A 420 -27.23 -2.52 -24.55
C GLU A 420 -26.35 -1.34 -24.98
N THR A 421 -25.86 -0.57 -24.00
CA THR A 421 -24.96 0.58 -24.24
C THR A 421 -23.57 0.13 -24.69
N VAL A 422 -23.07 -0.97 -24.11
CA VAL A 422 -21.72 -1.49 -24.37
C VAL A 422 -21.64 -2.26 -25.69
N ALA A 423 -22.67 -3.02 -26.04
CA ALA A 423 -22.69 -3.94 -27.18
C ALA A 423 -22.17 -3.36 -28.52
N PRO A 424 -22.61 -2.16 -28.99
CA PRO A 424 -22.10 -1.61 -30.24
C PRO A 424 -20.61 -1.22 -30.17
N LEU A 425 -20.14 -0.71 -29.02
CA LEU A 425 -18.74 -0.33 -28.82
C LEU A 425 -17.85 -1.56 -28.70
N LEU A 426 -18.31 -2.57 -27.97
CA LEU A 426 -17.67 -3.88 -27.86
C LEU A 426 -17.58 -4.58 -29.22
N ALA A 427 -18.66 -4.57 -30.02
CA ALA A 427 -18.64 -5.15 -31.36
C ALA A 427 -17.56 -4.51 -32.24
N ARG A 428 -17.42 -3.17 -32.16
CA ARG A 428 -16.34 -2.45 -32.84
C ARG A 428 -14.96 -2.81 -32.30
N ALA A 429 -14.80 -2.89 -30.98
CA ALA A 429 -13.53 -3.26 -30.36
C ALA A 429 -13.10 -4.67 -30.76
N ARG A 430 -14.02 -5.64 -30.74
CA ARG A 430 -13.80 -7.02 -31.20
C ARG A 430 -13.50 -7.11 -32.69
N GLU A 431 -14.17 -6.33 -33.53
CA GLU A 431 -13.83 -6.22 -34.96
C GLU A 431 -12.37 -5.77 -35.16
N MET A 432 -11.92 -4.75 -34.42
CA MET A 432 -10.53 -4.28 -34.49
C MET A 432 -9.56 -5.32 -33.94
N ARG A 433 -9.89 -5.98 -32.84
CA ARG A 433 -9.07 -7.05 -32.28
C ARG A 433 -8.89 -8.19 -33.30
N ARG A 434 -9.99 -8.70 -33.87
CA ARG A 434 -9.93 -9.72 -34.94
C ARG A 434 -9.08 -9.28 -36.12
N ARG A 435 -9.24 -8.04 -36.57
CA ARG A 435 -8.52 -7.50 -37.74
C ARG A 435 -7.00 -7.42 -37.51
N PHE A 436 -6.56 -7.02 -36.31
CA PHE A 436 -5.15 -6.74 -36.05
C PHE A 436 -4.42 -7.87 -35.32
N THR A 437 -5.14 -8.80 -34.68
CA THR A 437 -4.54 -9.86 -33.86
C THR A 437 -5.05 -11.27 -34.20
N GLY A 438 -6.17 -11.41 -34.93
CA GLY A 438 -6.83 -12.70 -35.15
C GLY A 438 -7.54 -13.27 -33.90
N MET A 439 -7.62 -12.51 -32.80
CA MET A 439 -8.32 -12.87 -31.56
C MET A 439 -9.74 -12.26 -31.54
N ASP A 440 -10.68 -12.93 -30.87
CA ASP A 440 -12.10 -12.49 -30.79
C ASP A 440 -12.72 -12.69 -29.40
N ASP A 441 -11.90 -12.63 -28.35
CA ASP A 441 -12.34 -12.70 -26.97
C ASP A 441 -13.33 -11.56 -26.64
N ASP A 442 -14.42 -11.93 -25.97
CA ASP A 442 -15.38 -11.02 -25.36
C ASP A 442 -15.02 -10.85 -23.88
N TRP A 443 -14.44 -9.70 -23.53
CA TRP A 443 -14.05 -9.40 -22.14
C TRP A 443 -15.19 -8.85 -21.28
N GLU A 444 -16.34 -8.57 -21.89
CA GLU A 444 -17.55 -8.17 -21.19
C GLU A 444 -18.49 -9.35 -20.93
N GLU A 445 -18.14 -10.55 -21.43
CA GLU A 445 -18.83 -11.79 -21.14
C GLU A 445 -18.64 -12.17 -19.66
N ILE A 446 -19.76 -12.42 -18.98
CA ILE A 446 -19.78 -12.90 -17.60
C ILE A 446 -20.02 -14.41 -17.68
N PRO A 447 -18.99 -15.25 -17.51
CA PRO A 447 -19.17 -16.69 -17.55
C PRO A 447 -19.99 -17.14 -16.32
N THR A 448 -20.68 -18.27 -16.45
CA THR A 448 -21.21 -18.98 -15.28
C THR A 448 -20.04 -19.47 -14.43
N ILE A 449 -20.12 -19.21 -13.13
CA ILE A 449 -19.09 -19.60 -12.16
C ILE A 449 -19.74 -20.33 -11.00
N GLU A 450 -18.98 -21.17 -10.32
CA GLU A 450 -19.40 -21.76 -9.06
C GLU A 450 -18.71 -21.04 -7.90
N VAL A 451 -19.48 -20.71 -6.87
CA VAL A 451 -18.97 -20.19 -5.60
C VAL A 451 -19.47 -21.09 -4.50
N PHE A 452 -18.57 -21.74 -3.78
CA PHE A 452 -18.88 -22.77 -2.79
C PHE A 452 -19.81 -23.89 -3.30
N GLY A 453 -19.64 -24.30 -4.56
CA GLY A 453 -20.44 -25.35 -5.20
C GLY A 453 -21.86 -24.94 -5.60
N LYS A 454 -22.18 -23.64 -5.57
CA LYS A 454 -23.42 -23.10 -6.13
C LYS A 454 -23.10 -22.27 -7.38
N GLU A 455 -23.83 -22.53 -8.46
CA GLU A 455 -23.74 -21.71 -9.67
C GLU A 455 -24.21 -20.28 -9.37
N ILE A 456 -23.43 -19.30 -9.83
CA ILE A 456 -23.76 -17.88 -9.78
C ILE A 456 -23.73 -17.33 -11.21
N GLN A 457 -24.87 -16.81 -11.63
CA GLN A 457 -25.02 -16.04 -12.86
C GLN A 457 -25.71 -14.72 -12.49
N LEU A 458 -24.97 -13.61 -12.53
CA LEU A 458 -25.56 -12.28 -12.34
C LEU A 458 -25.69 -11.61 -13.71
N ALA A 459 -26.90 -11.55 -14.24
CA ALA A 459 -27.20 -10.76 -15.43
C ALA A 459 -28.55 -10.02 -15.27
N GLY A 460 -28.46 -8.70 -15.15
CA GLY A 460 -29.38 -7.72 -15.73
C GLY A 460 -30.85 -7.75 -15.33
N LYS A 461 -31.23 -6.80 -14.46
CA LYS A 461 -32.55 -6.13 -14.45
C LYS A 461 -33.78 -7.05 -14.59
N GLU A 462 -34.03 -7.92 -13.62
CA GLU A 462 -35.37 -8.34 -13.19
C GLU A 462 -35.20 -9.17 -11.91
N HIS A 463 -35.08 -8.48 -10.78
CA HIS A 463 -35.25 -9.14 -9.49
C HIS A 463 -36.75 -9.38 -9.29
N ASP A 464 -37.21 -10.59 -9.57
CA ASP A 464 -38.38 -11.13 -8.88
C ASP A 464 -37.98 -11.28 -7.41
N ALA A 465 -38.62 -10.49 -6.56
CA ALA A 465 -38.32 -10.34 -5.13
C ALA A 465 -38.66 -11.58 -4.29
N THR A 466 -38.65 -12.78 -4.88
CA THR A 466 -39.14 -14.00 -4.24
C THR A 466 -38.29 -15.25 -4.46
N GLN A 467 -37.16 -15.19 -5.19
CA GLN A 467 -36.16 -16.24 -5.05
C GLN A 467 -35.33 -15.98 -3.79
N GLU A 468 -35.82 -16.51 -2.67
CA GLU A 468 -34.97 -16.93 -1.57
C GLU A 468 -33.77 -17.65 -2.19
N VAL A 469 -32.60 -17.00 -2.19
CA VAL A 469 -31.35 -17.74 -2.20
C VAL A 469 -31.47 -18.60 -0.97
N ALA A 470 -31.82 -19.88 -1.16
CA ALA A 470 -31.94 -20.83 -0.06
C ALA A 470 -30.65 -20.71 0.73
N LEU A 471 -30.77 -20.10 1.92
CA LEU A 471 -29.80 -20.20 2.98
C LEU A 471 -29.38 -21.66 2.94
N VAL A 472 -28.11 -21.95 2.66
CA VAL A 472 -27.59 -23.19 3.22
C VAL A 472 -27.78 -22.95 4.70
N GLY A 473 -28.80 -23.60 5.26
CA GLY A 473 -29.27 -23.35 6.61
C GLY A 473 -28.10 -23.53 7.58
N TYR A 474 -27.45 -22.42 7.90
CA TYR A 474 -26.74 -22.24 9.14
C TYR A 474 -27.53 -21.27 10.02
N HIS A 475 -28.87 -21.38 9.95
CA HIS A 475 -29.77 -20.80 10.93
C HIS A 475 -30.67 -21.90 11.48
N SER A 476 -30.11 -22.68 12.39
CA SER A 476 -30.88 -23.23 13.51
C SER A 476 -29.97 -23.77 14.62
N ASP A 477 -28.76 -23.27 14.79
CA ASP A 477 -28.07 -23.56 16.03
C ASP A 477 -28.53 -22.52 17.04
N ALA A 478 -29.59 -22.88 17.78
CA ALA A 478 -29.80 -22.33 19.12
C ALA A 478 -28.49 -22.39 19.95
N GLN A 479 -27.56 -23.28 19.60
CA GLN A 479 -26.18 -23.35 20.08
C GLN A 479 -25.29 -22.15 19.69
N LEU A 480 -25.56 -21.43 18.59
CA LEU A 480 -24.81 -20.21 18.22
C LEU A 480 -25.33 -19.01 19.03
N ALA A 481 -26.64 -18.92 19.24
CA ALA A 481 -27.24 -17.96 20.18
C ALA A 481 -26.82 -18.25 21.63
N GLU A 482 -26.74 -19.52 22.04
CA GLU A 482 -26.13 -19.96 23.32
C GLU A 482 -24.61 -19.77 23.35
N LYS A 483 -23.88 -19.78 22.22
CA LYS A 483 -22.45 -19.41 22.19
C LYS A 483 -22.22 -17.90 22.21
N ILE A 484 -23.17 -17.11 21.73
CA ILE A 484 -23.14 -15.64 21.81
C ILE A 484 -23.58 -15.19 23.22
N GLN A 485 -24.54 -15.88 23.85
CA GLN A 485 -25.01 -15.60 25.22
C GLN A 485 -24.24 -16.36 26.32
N GLY A 486 -23.53 -17.44 25.98
CA GLY A 486 -22.83 -18.34 26.90
C GLY A 486 -21.30 -18.30 26.80
N ARG A 487 -20.74 -17.31 26.08
CA ARG A 487 -19.30 -16.97 26.15
C ARG A 487 -19.04 -15.87 27.17
N SER A 488 -19.78 -15.87 28.27
CA SER A 488 -19.21 -15.37 29.53
C SER A 488 -18.16 -16.39 29.95
N HIS A 489 -16.88 -16.05 29.83
CA HIS A 489 -15.94 -16.73 30.70
C HIS A 489 -16.15 -16.11 32.08
N ASN A 490 -16.96 -16.78 32.89
CA ASN A 490 -17.07 -16.58 34.34
C ASN A 490 -15.74 -16.96 35.05
N GLY A 491 -14.62 -16.43 34.57
CA GLY A 491 -13.44 -16.30 35.39
C GLY A 491 -13.50 -14.91 35.98
N ASN A 492 -13.82 -14.80 37.28
CA ASN A 492 -13.48 -13.57 37.99
C ASN A 492 -12.01 -13.25 37.67
N PRO A 493 -11.65 -11.99 37.38
CA PRO A 493 -10.25 -11.60 37.23
C PRO A 493 -9.48 -12.21 38.41
N PRO A 494 -8.34 -12.88 38.17
CA PRO A 494 -7.60 -13.50 39.26
C PRO A 494 -7.28 -12.42 40.30
N GLU A 495 -7.78 -12.57 41.53
CA GLU A 495 -7.52 -11.59 42.59
C GLU A 495 -6.01 -11.49 42.82
N LEU A 496 -5.46 -10.29 42.63
CA LEU A 496 -4.04 -10.02 42.81
C LEU A 496 -3.84 -8.92 43.86
N ASN A 497 -3.35 -9.31 45.02
CA ASN A 497 -3.08 -8.36 46.11
C ASN A 497 -2.13 -7.25 45.65
N GLY A 498 -2.55 -6.00 45.81
CA GLY A 498 -1.75 -4.82 45.45
C GLY A 498 -1.85 -4.39 43.98
N TRP A 499 -2.86 -4.88 43.26
CA TRP A 499 -3.29 -4.44 41.93
C TRP A 499 -4.84 -4.45 41.84
N PRO A 500 -5.49 -3.48 41.17
CA PRO A 500 -4.91 -2.26 40.61
C PRO A 500 -4.39 -1.33 41.71
N PHE A 501 -3.63 -0.30 41.32
CA PHE A 501 -3.15 0.74 42.24
C PHE A 501 -3.27 2.13 41.62
N SER A 502 -3.37 3.16 42.47
CA SER A 502 -3.60 4.53 42.02
C SER A 502 -2.37 5.14 41.34
N THR A 503 -2.59 6.22 40.59
CA THR A 503 -1.55 7.07 40.00
C THR A 503 -0.51 7.54 41.05
N GLU A 504 -0.96 7.88 42.26
CA GLU A 504 -0.08 8.28 43.37
C GLU A 504 0.82 7.13 43.80
N GLU A 505 0.27 5.92 43.97
CA GLU A 505 1.04 4.74 44.33
C GLU A 505 2.00 4.35 43.20
N ALA A 506 1.59 4.45 41.93
CA ALA A 506 2.45 4.21 40.78
C ALA A 506 3.70 5.11 40.80
N LYS A 507 3.51 6.41 41.04
CA LYS A 507 4.59 7.40 41.20
C LYS A 507 5.46 7.09 42.41
N GLN A 508 4.87 6.74 43.55
CA GLN A 508 5.61 6.38 44.76
C GLN A 508 6.47 5.12 44.57
N ARG A 509 5.99 4.11 43.84
CA ARG A 509 6.77 2.91 43.49
C ARG A 509 7.99 3.26 42.66
N GLN A 510 7.83 4.14 41.67
CA GLN A 510 8.95 4.59 40.83
C GLN A 510 9.95 5.47 41.62
N GLN A 511 9.46 6.37 42.48
CA GLN A 511 10.30 7.21 43.35
C GLN A 511 11.13 6.39 44.34
N ARG A 512 10.60 5.27 44.85
CA ARG A 512 11.33 4.35 45.75
C ARG A 512 12.57 3.71 45.11
N LEU A 513 12.67 3.68 43.78
CA LEU A 513 13.86 3.20 43.07
C LEU A 513 15.06 4.16 43.18
N GLY A 514 14.83 5.39 43.64
CA GLY A 514 15.85 6.44 43.73
C GLY A 514 16.19 7.03 42.37
N ASP A 515 17.15 6.46 41.66
CA ASP A 515 17.52 6.88 40.30
C ASP A 515 16.62 6.17 39.27
N TRP A 516 15.59 6.88 38.80
CA TRP A 516 14.57 6.35 37.91
C TRP A 516 14.41 7.15 36.60
N LYS A 517 15.22 8.19 36.37
CA LYS A 517 15.26 8.97 35.12
C LYS A 517 16.69 9.12 34.65
N ARG A 518 16.96 8.68 33.42
CA ARG A 518 18.26 8.85 32.77
C ARG A 518 18.09 9.30 31.33
N VAL A 519 19.16 9.83 30.78
CA VAL A 519 19.28 10.14 29.36
C VAL A 519 20.54 9.47 28.87
N ILE A 520 20.43 8.67 27.81
CA ILE A 520 21.56 7.99 27.19
C ILE A 520 21.98 8.73 25.90
N PRO A 521 23.27 9.04 25.72
CA PRO A 521 23.76 9.66 24.50
C PRO A 521 23.92 8.60 23.40
N VAL A 522 23.27 8.82 22.26
CA VAL A 522 23.37 7.94 21.06
C VAL A 522 24.43 8.46 20.09
N ALA A 523 24.49 9.79 19.93
CA ALA A 523 25.49 10.54 19.18
C ALA A 523 25.55 11.99 19.69
N PRO A 524 26.54 12.81 19.28
CA PRO A 524 26.56 14.23 19.66
C PRO A 524 25.24 14.94 19.31
N GLY A 525 24.53 15.42 20.34
CA GLY A 525 23.23 16.10 20.18
C GLY A 525 22.03 15.19 19.90
N VAL A 526 22.20 13.86 19.99
CA VAL A 526 21.12 12.87 19.83
C VAL A 526 21.08 11.97 21.06
N GLU A 527 19.96 12.01 21.77
CA GLU A 527 19.80 11.38 23.07
C GLU A 527 18.48 10.59 23.15
N ILE A 528 18.43 9.57 24.00
CA ILE A 528 17.21 8.83 24.34
C ILE A 528 16.96 8.99 25.85
N ALA A 529 15.79 9.52 26.22
CA ALA A 529 15.35 9.56 27.60
C ALA A 529 14.84 8.17 28.02
N MET A 530 15.23 7.72 29.21
CA MET A 530 14.89 6.43 29.79
C MET A 530 14.27 6.62 31.18
N VAL A 531 13.24 5.85 31.49
CA VAL A 531 12.64 5.75 32.83
C VAL A 531 12.75 4.34 33.37
N ARG A 532 12.99 4.22 34.67
CA ARG A 532 13.05 2.93 35.36
C ARG A 532 11.64 2.51 35.79
N ILE A 533 11.25 1.31 35.41
CA ILE A 533 9.96 0.70 35.70
C ILE A 533 10.15 -0.31 36.84
N PRO A 534 9.40 -0.20 37.96
CA PRO A 534 9.59 -1.07 39.12
C PRO A 534 9.19 -2.52 38.81
N ALA A 535 9.85 -3.47 39.48
CA ALA A 535 9.38 -4.86 39.50
C ALA A 535 7.98 -4.96 40.12
N GLY A 536 7.19 -5.97 39.73
CA GLY A 536 5.86 -6.15 40.26
C GLY A 536 5.04 -7.21 39.53
N GLN A 537 3.75 -7.27 39.87
CA GLN A 537 2.78 -8.14 39.23
C GLN A 537 1.58 -7.32 38.77
N PHE A 538 0.91 -7.78 37.73
CA PHE A 538 -0.34 -7.22 37.23
C PHE A 538 -1.19 -8.30 36.57
N ILE A 539 -2.48 -8.00 36.36
CA ILE A 539 -3.33 -8.84 35.53
C ILE A 539 -3.16 -8.40 34.06
N MET A 540 -2.64 -9.31 33.25
CA MET A 540 -2.49 -9.13 31.80
C MET A 540 -3.73 -9.64 31.07
N GLY A 541 -4.16 -8.91 30.04
CA GLY A 541 -5.34 -9.24 29.23
C GLY A 541 -6.49 -8.22 29.35
N GLY A 542 -7.43 -8.27 28.41
CA GLY A 542 -8.42 -7.22 28.18
C GLY A 542 -9.87 -7.57 28.52
N GLY A 543 -10.15 -8.83 28.87
CA GLY A 543 -11.53 -9.29 29.12
C GLY A 543 -12.22 -9.88 27.88
N GLU A 544 -13.55 -9.80 27.81
CA GLU A 544 -14.39 -10.71 27.00
C GLU A 544 -14.43 -10.43 25.47
N ASP A 545 -14.07 -9.23 25.02
CA ASP A 545 -14.32 -8.81 23.63
C ASP A 545 -13.42 -9.50 22.60
N GLU A 546 -12.11 -9.55 22.84
CA GLU A 546 -11.10 -9.99 21.87
C GLU A 546 -10.55 -11.38 22.23
N VAL A 547 -10.63 -12.35 21.31
CA VAL A 547 -10.39 -13.78 21.60
C VAL A 547 -8.99 -14.04 22.17
N ASP A 548 -7.97 -13.37 21.64
CA ASP A 548 -6.57 -13.52 22.03
C ASP A 548 -6.14 -12.63 23.22
N GLU A 549 -7.11 -11.95 23.86
CA GLU A 549 -6.93 -11.12 25.06
C GLU A 549 -7.78 -11.61 26.26
N ARG A 550 -8.63 -12.62 26.05
CA ARG A 550 -9.60 -13.14 27.03
C ARG A 550 -8.99 -13.78 28.26
N SER A 551 -7.81 -14.37 28.12
CA SER A 551 -7.18 -15.11 29.22
C SER A 551 -6.51 -14.15 30.20
N LEU A 552 -7.29 -13.59 31.12
CA LEU A 552 -6.77 -12.80 32.23
C LEU A 552 -5.82 -13.66 33.07
N ARG A 553 -4.56 -13.23 33.19
CA ARG A 553 -3.53 -13.98 33.93
C ARG A 553 -2.65 -13.06 34.74
N VAL A 554 -2.21 -13.54 35.91
CA VAL A 554 -1.18 -12.86 36.68
C VAL A 554 0.13 -12.95 35.92
N ALA A 555 0.65 -11.81 35.49
CA ALA A 555 1.96 -11.68 34.88
C ALA A 555 2.94 -11.05 35.87
N THR A 556 4.18 -11.54 35.88
CA THR A 556 5.22 -11.11 36.82
C THR A 556 6.36 -10.44 36.08
N ILE A 557 6.73 -9.25 36.55
CA ILE A 557 7.94 -8.50 36.19
C ILE A 557 8.95 -8.75 37.31
N PRO A 558 9.93 -9.65 37.12
CA PRO A 558 10.78 -10.14 38.21
C PRO A 558 11.82 -9.11 38.69
N HIS A 559 12.23 -8.21 37.80
CA HIS A 559 13.25 -7.21 38.06
C HIS A 559 12.78 -5.86 37.54
N ASP A 560 13.29 -4.80 38.14
CA ASP A 560 13.13 -3.48 37.54
C ASP A 560 13.91 -3.42 36.22
N PHE A 561 13.47 -2.56 35.33
CA PHE A 561 14.10 -2.40 34.02
C PHE A 561 13.96 -0.95 33.56
N TRP A 562 14.86 -0.52 32.68
CA TRP A 562 14.78 0.77 32.03
C TRP A 562 14.00 0.64 30.73
N MET A 563 13.15 1.61 30.42
CA MET A 563 12.42 1.70 29.16
C MET A 563 12.57 3.11 28.59
N SER A 564 12.70 3.24 27.26
CA SER A 564 12.69 4.56 26.64
C SER A 564 11.35 5.25 26.86
N VAL A 565 11.41 6.54 27.19
CA VAL A 565 10.24 7.37 27.52
C VAL A 565 9.22 7.35 26.38
N CYS A 566 9.71 7.50 25.14
CA CYS A 566 8.90 7.36 23.93
C CYS A 566 9.49 6.29 23.00
N GLU A 567 8.84 6.10 21.86
CA GLU A 567 9.34 5.37 20.71
C GLU A 567 10.65 5.97 20.18
N VAL A 568 11.45 5.14 19.50
CA VAL A 568 12.66 5.60 18.84
C VAL A 568 12.29 6.50 17.66
N THR A 569 12.90 7.68 17.57
CA THR A 569 12.60 8.67 16.51
C THR A 569 13.38 8.41 15.23
N ASN A 570 12.94 8.99 14.12
CA ASN A 570 13.69 8.99 12.85
C ASN A 570 15.12 9.53 13.05
N ARG A 571 15.30 10.61 13.83
CA ARG A 571 16.62 11.18 14.13
C ARG A 571 17.52 10.21 14.89
N GLN A 572 16.97 9.49 15.87
CA GLN A 572 17.73 8.50 16.64
C GLN A 572 18.10 7.29 15.77
N PHE A 573 17.16 6.79 14.97
CA PHE A 573 17.37 5.65 14.08
C PHE A 573 18.36 5.97 12.95
N ALA A 574 18.35 7.18 12.41
CA ALA A 574 19.27 7.62 11.36
C ALA A 574 20.75 7.58 11.77
N VAL A 575 21.06 7.58 13.08
CA VAL A 575 22.43 7.37 13.58
C VAL A 575 22.90 5.93 13.33
N PHE A 576 21.97 4.98 13.37
CA PHE A 576 22.21 3.56 13.11
C PHE A 576 22.14 3.25 11.60
N ASP A 577 21.08 3.68 10.92
CA ASP A 577 20.87 3.49 9.49
C ASP A 577 20.46 4.82 8.83
N PRO A 578 21.43 5.59 8.30
CA PRO A 578 21.15 6.89 7.66
C PRO A 578 20.45 6.74 6.31
N THR A 579 20.24 5.52 5.81
CA THR A 579 19.58 5.26 4.52
C THR A 579 18.11 4.92 4.65
N HIS A 580 17.62 4.73 5.89
CA HIS A 580 16.21 4.47 6.16
C HIS A 580 15.35 5.71 5.91
N ASP A 581 14.20 5.50 5.29
CA ASP A 581 13.17 6.52 5.08
C ASP A 581 11.82 5.97 5.54
N SER A 582 11.21 6.64 6.51
CA SER A 582 9.84 6.32 6.97
C SER A 582 8.78 6.77 5.97
N HIS A 583 9.17 7.45 4.88
CA HIS A 583 8.34 7.89 3.77
C HIS A 583 7.21 8.85 4.19
N VAL A 584 6.14 8.89 3.40
CA VAL A 584 4.92 9.66 3.65
C VAL A 584 3.74 8.72 3.82
N GLU A 585 2.66 9.21 4.39
CA GLU A 585 1.34 8.61 4.23
C GLU A 585 0.64 9.21 3.00
N SER A 586 0.12 8.35 2.13
CA SER A 586 -0.56 8.78 0.91
C SER A 586 -1.91 9.44 1.21
N LEU A 587 -2.28 10.41 0.38
CA LEU A 587 -3.54 11.14 0.45
C LEU A 587 -4.67 10.39 -0.28
N HIS A 588 -5.92 10.65 0.12
CA HIS A 588 -7.11 10.18 -0.60
C HIS A 588 -7.58 11.27 -1.58
N GLY A 589 -8.03 10.86 -2.77
CA GLY A 589 -8.48 11.80 -3.80
C GLY A 589 -7.37 12.66 -4.45
N TYR A 590 -6.11 12.37 -4.12
CA TYR A 590 -4.95 13.14 -4.59
C TYR A 590 -4.65 12.90 -6.06
N GLN A 591 -4.74 13.97 -6.85
CA GLN A 591 -4.27 14.02 -8.23
C GLN A 591 -3.20 15.10 -8.43
N PHE A 592 -3.29 16.26 -7.75
CA PHE A 592 -2.27 17.32 -7.89
C PHE A 592 -1.89 17.92 -6.54
N GLY A 593 -0.60 17.93 -6.18
CA GLY A 593 -0.12 18.61 -4.96
C GLY A 593 1.13 18.02 -4.30
N VAL A 594 1.09 17.85 -2.97
CA VAL A 594 2.16 17.19 -2.19
C VAL A 594 1.90 15.69 -2.11
N HIS A 595 2.98 14.92 -2.23
CA HIS A 595 2.99 13.46 -2.35
C HIS A 595 2.33 12.69 -1.19
N GLY A 596 2.18 13.34 -0.04
CA GLY A 596 1.64 12.74 1.19
C GLY A 596 2.01 13.57 2.41
N PHE A 597 1.54 13.13 3.58
CA PHE A 597 1.94 13.68 4.87
C PHE A 597 3.21 12.99 5.38
N PRO A 598 4.21 13.73 5.87
CA PRO A 598 5.48 13.12 6.25
C PRO A 598 5.33 12.20 7.45
N LEU A 599 6.02 11.06 7.40
CA LEU A 599 6.24 10.16 8.54
C LEU A 599 7.74 10.07 8.91
N ASN A 600 8.57 10.87 8.23
CA ASN A 600 10.02 10.84 8.29
C ASN A 600 10.65 12.11 8.90
N GLN A 601 9.86 12.97 9.56
CA GLN A 601 10.42 14.12 10.27
C GLN A 601 11.30 13.66 11.46
N PRO A 602 12.34 14.43 11.82
CA PRO A 602 13.35 14.02 12.82
C PRO A 602 12.77 13.54 14.16
N GLU A 603 11.71 14.19 14.66
CA GLU A 603 11.09 13.87 15.96
C GLU A 603 9.90 12.93 15.88
N GLN A 604 9.43 12.59 14.67
CA GLN A 604 8.42 11.54 14.51
C GLN A 604 9.04 10.17 14.85
N PRO A 605 8.23 9.22 15.34
CA PRO A 605 8.67 7.85 15.53
C PRO A 605 9.11 7.25 14.19
N VAL A 606 10.16 6.44 14.22
CA VAL A 606 10.58 5.69 13.03
C VAL A 606 9.55 4.59 12.72
N VAL A 607 9.12 4.49 11.47
CA VAL A 607 8.16 3.48 10.99
C VAL A 607 8.67 2.82 9.70
N ARG A 608 7.92 1.85 9.15
CA ARG A 608 8.33 1.06 7.97
C ARG A 608 9.66 0.33 8.17
N ILE A 609 9.93 -0.06 9.40
CA ILE A 609 11.06 -0.93 9.74
C ILE A 609 10.57 -2.35 9.99
N THR A 610 11.44 -3.30 9.70
CA THR A 610 11.23 -4.71 10.08
C THR A 610 11.52 -4.92 11.56
N TRP A 611 10.96 -5.97 12.15
CA TRP A 611 11.33 -6.41 13.50
C TRP A 611 12.84 -6.67 13.61
N TYR A 612 13.45 -7.21 12.54
CA TYR A 612 14.90 -7.45 12.48
C TYR A 612 15.71 -6.15 12.54
N GLN A 613 15.27 -5.07 11.89
CA GLN A 613 15.91 -3.76 11.97
C GLN A 613 15.78 -3.16 13.38
N ALA A 614 14.60 -3.26 14.00
CA ALA A 614 14.38 -2.80 15.37
C ALA A 614 15.29 -3.54 16.38
N LYS A 615 15.42 -4.86 16.22
CA LYS A 615 16.35 -5.68 17.02
C LYS A 615 17.81 -5.30 16.75
N ALA A 616 18.20 -5.12 15.49
CA ALA A 616 19.56 -4.75 15.12
C ALA A 616 19.97 -3.39 15.70
N PHE A 617 19.05 -2.43 15.79
CA PHE A 617 19.28 -1.16 16.50
C PHE A 617 19.58 -1.39 18.00
N CYS A 618 18.85 -2.29 18.66
CA CYS A 618 19.10 -2.63 20.06
C CYS A 618 20.45 -3.32 20.26
N ASP A 619 20.80 -4.27 19.38
CA ASP A 619 22.08 -4.97 19.41
C ASP A 619 23.24 -3.96 19.20
N TRP A 620 23.08 -3.02 18.26
CA TRP A 620 24.03 -1.95 18.01
C TRP A 620 24.21 -0.99 19.21
N LEU A 621 23.13 -0.60 19.88
CA LEU A 621 23.23 0.18 21.12
C LEU A 621 23.96 -0.60 22.22
N THR A 622 23.71 -1.90 22.30
CA THR A 622 24.37 -2.79 23.28
C THR A 622 25.88 -2.80 23.08
N GLU A 623 26.33 -2.97 21.84
CA GLU A 623 27.76 -2.97 21.50
C GLU A 623 28.43 -1.63 21.81
N ARG A 624 27.73 -0.51 21.58
CA ARG A 624 28.28 0.83 21.81
C ARG A 624 28.39 1.21 23.28
N MET A 625 27.42 0.81 24.08
CA MET A 625 27.28 1.31 25.45
C MET A 625 27.70 0.30 26.52
N GLY A 626 27.90 -0.97 26.16
CA GLY A 626 28.23 -2.04 27.12
C GLY A 626 27.08 -2.40 28.07
N ALA A 627 25.85 -1.97 27.76
CA ALA A 627 24.63 -2.29 28.50
C ALA A 627 23.66 -3.05 27.58
N ARG A 628 22.91 -4.01 28.13
CA ARG A 628 22.06 -4.90 27.33
C ARG A 628 20.74 -4.22 26.93
N PHE A 629 20.66 -3.72 25.71
CA PHE A 629 19.44 -3.19 25.10
C PHE A 629 18.69 -4.26 24.30
N ARG A 630 17.35 -4.18 24.31
CA ARG A 630 16.47 -5.06 23.53
C ARG A 630 15.11 -4.40 23.33
N LEU A 631 14.28 -5.02 22.47
CA LEU A 631 12.85 -4.72 22.43
C LEU A 631 12.18 -5.16 23.75
N PRO A 632 11.13 -4.46 24.20
CA PRO A 632 10.33 -4.94 25.31
C PRO A 632 9.70 -6.29 24.96
N THR A 633 9.56 -7.17 25.95
CA THR A 633 8.61 -8.27 25.82
C THR A 633 7.19 -7.70 25.84
N GLU A 634 6.25 -8.43 25.25
CA GLU A 634 4.83 -8.05 25.30
C GLU A 634 4.32 -7.81 26.73
N VAL A 635 4.79 -8.63 27.68
CA VAL A 635 4.40 -8.53 29.11
C VAL A 635 4.92 -7.23 29.72
N GLU A 636 6.19 -6.90 29.47
CA GLU A 636 6.78 -5.64 29.95
C GLU A 636 6.10 -4.43 29.35
N TRP A 637 5.75 -4.49 28.05
CA TRP A 637 5.05 -3.41 27.38
C TRP A 637 3.68 -3.16 27.99
N GLU A 638 2.86 -4.21 28.18
CA GLU A 638 1.52 -4.04 28.75
C GLU A 638 1.56 -3.57 30.21
N TYR A 639 2.49 -4.10 31.00
CA TYR A 639 2.71 -3.63 32.37
C TYR A 639 3.02 -2.14 32.40
N ALA A 640 3.99 -1.73 31.57
CA ALA A 640 4.44 -0.36 31.42
C ALA A 640 3.32 0.57 30.94
N CYS A 641 2.48 0.10 30.01
CA CYS A 641 1.35 0.84 29.45
C CYS A 641 0.29 1.13 30.52
N ARG A 642 -0.14 0.09 31.25
CA ARG A 642 -1.18 0.16 32.29
C ARG A 642 -0.79 1.04 33.46
N ALA A 643 0.49 1.04 33.85
CA ALA A 643 1.02 1.78 34.99
C ALA A 643 0.18 1.63 36.27
N GLY A 644 -0.38 0.42 36.49
CA GLY A 644 -1.19 0.08 37.66
C GLY A 644 -2.70 0.04 37.46
N THR A 645 -3.20 0.47 36.30
CA THR A 645 -4.64 0.48 36.00
C THR A 645 -5.14 -0.85 35.44
N GLU A 646 -6.42 -1.14 35.71
CA GLU A 646 -7.16 -2.26 35.12
C GLU A 646 -8.02 -1.84 33.93
N THR A 647 -8.21 -0.53 33.75
CA THR A 647 -9.02 0.06 32.68
C THR A 647 -8.36 -0.08 31.31
N PRO A 648 -9.11 0.05 30.20
CA PRO A 648 -8.57 -0.03 28.85
C PRO A 648 -7.42 0.95 28.59
N PHE A 649 -7.52 2.17 29.11
CA PHE A 649 -6.46 3.17 29.09
C PHE A 649 -6.01 3.53 30.51
N TRP A 650 -4.78 3.97 30.68
CA TRP A 650 -4.32 4.46 31.99
C TRP A 650 -5.11 5.68 32.48
N PHE A 651 -5.72 6.43 31.55
CA PHE A 651 -6.52 7.62 31.83
C PHE A 651 -8.03 7.37 31.86
N GLY A 652 -8.50 6.14 31.62
CA GLY A 652 -9.93 5.83 31.62
C GLY A 652 -10.34 4.71 30.66
N THR A 653 -11.53 4.87 30.09
CA THR A 653 -12.22 3.93 29.21
C THR A 653 -12.17 4.37 27.75
N THR A 654 -12.66 3.54 26.83
CA THR A 654 -12.76 3.86 25.41
C THR A 654 -13.73 5.00 25.06
N ASP A 655 -14.51 5.46 26.04
CA ASP A 655 -15.46 6.57 25.88
C ASP A 655 -14.94 7.90 26.45
N ASP A 656 -13.80 7.89 27.13
CA ASP A 656 -13.16 9.09 27.65
C ASP A 656 -12.39 9.86 26.55
N ASP A 657 -12.28 11.17 26.72
CA ASP A 657 -11.56 12.06 25.79
C ASP A 657 -10.05 11.77 25.80
N PHE A 658 -9.57 11.15 24.73
CA PHE A 658 -8.16 10.79 24.58
C PHE A 658 -7.29 11.93 24.02
N SER A 659 -7.86 13.08 23.63
CA SER A 659 -7.17 14.12 22.84
C SER A 659 -5.88 14.64 23.49
N SER A 660 -5.81 14.64 24.83
CA SER A 660 -4.62 15.06 25.58
C SER A 660 -3.61 13.93 25.86
N TYR A 661 -3.92 12.70 25.48
CA TYR A 661 -3.25 11.48 25.95
C TYR A 661 -2.76 10.56 24.83
N ALA A 662 -3.36 10.59 23.64
CA ALA A 662 -2.97 9.73 22.52
C ALA A 662 -3.31 10.35 21.17
N ASN A 663 -2.51 10.01 20.15
CA ASN A 663 -2.77 10.25 18.73
C ASN A 663 -3.45 9.03 18.12
N LEU A 664 -4.72 9.14 17.73
CA LEU A 664 -5.60 8.06 17.28
C LEU A 664 -6.44 8.46 16.07
N ALA A 665 -7.14 7.50 15.46
CA ALA A 665 -8.04 7.79 14.36
C ALA A 665 -9.28 8.56 14.84
N ASP A 666 -9.28 9.87 14.60
CA ASP A 666 -10.28 10.80 15.11
C ASP A 666 -10.81 11.78 14.05
N ALA A 667 -11.52 12.83 14.47
CA ALA A 667 -12.07 13.84 13.56
C ALA A 667 -11.02 14.51 12.65
N LYS A 668 -9.74 14.57 13.06
CA LYS A 668 -8.66 15.15 12.27
C LYS A 668 -8.43 14.41 10.96
N LEU A 669 -8.68 13.10 10.91
CA LEU A 669 -8.47 12.30 9.69
C LEU A 669 -9.38 12.72 8.52
N SER A 670 -10.42 13.53 8.74
CA SER A 670 -11.22 14.07 7.63
C SER A 670 -10.38 15.01 6.74
N GLU A 671 -9.26 15.52 7.25
CA GLU A 671 -8.30 16.28 6.46
C GLU A 671 -7.49 15.43 5.46
N PHE A 672 -7.59 14.09 5.47
CA PHE A 672 -7.06 13.27 4.36
C PHE A 672 -7.82 13.47 3.05
N VAL A 673 -9.05 14.00 3.12
CA VAL A 673 -9.88 14.27 1.95
C VAL A 673 -9.42 15.57 1.30
N MET A 674 -8.67 15.42 0.20
CA MET A 674 -8.07 16.53 -0.53
C MET A 674 -8.83 16.85 -1.80
N ASP A 675 -8.84 18.14 -2.15
CA ASP A 675 -9.27 18.58 -3.46
C ASP A 675 -8.36 17.99 -4.55
N THR A 676 -8.97 17.28 -5.49
CA THR A 676 -8.26 16.61 -6.57
C THR A 676 -7.51 17.60 -7.47
N TYR A 677 -8.04 18.80 -7.69
CA TYR A 677 -7.57 19.78 -8.68
C TYR A 677 -6.79 20.97 -8.12
N ILE A 678 -6.84 21.19 -6.81
CA ILE A 678 -6.17 22.32 -6.15
C ILE A 678 -5.13 21.81 -5.16
N ARG A 679 -3.88 22.20 -5.41
CA ARG A 679 -2.72 21.79 -4.61
C ARG A 679 -2.93 22.11 -3.12
N VAL A 680 -2.89 21.07 -2.28
CA VAL A 680 -2.85 21.15 -0.81
C VAL A 680 -4.06 21.90 -0.23
N ARG A 681 -5.27 21.55 -0.70
CA ARG A 681 -6.52 22.07 -0.13
C ARG A 681 -7.38 20.93 0.39
N THR A 682 -7.59 20.89 1.69
CA THR A 682 -8.58 20.01 2.32
C THR A 682 -9.98 20.41 1.88
N ILE A 683 -10.86 19.44 1.66
CA ILE A 683 -12.27 19.71 1.39
C ILE A 683 -12.95 19.98 2.74
N PRO A 684 -13.58 21.16 2.95
CA PRO A 684 -14.33 21.41 4.16
C PRO A 684 -15.61 20.56 4.17
N ASP A 685 -15.94 20.00 5.33
CA ASP A 685 -17.14 19.17 5.56
C ASP A 685 -17.32 18.08 4.48
N PRO A 686 -16.31 17.20 4.28
CA PRO A 686 -16.38 16.18 3.24
C PRO A 686 -17.56 15.24 3.46
N ASN A 687 -18.17 14.79 2.37
CA ASN A 687 -19.30 13.86 2.47
C ASN A 687 -18.81 12.46 2.95
N PRO A 688 -19.70 11.61 3.49
CA PRO A 688 -19.32 10.32 4.07
C PRO A 688 -18.75 9.27 3.09
N PHE A 689 -18.82 9.52 1.78
CA PHE A 689 -18.29 8.63 0.74
C PHE A 689 -16.84 8.99 0.37
N ASP A 690 -16.47 10.26 0.54
CA ASP A 690 -15.09 10.72 0.43
C ASP A 690 -14.36 10.60 1.77
N ASP A 691 -15.07 10.89 2.87
CA ASP A 691 -14.58 10.73 4.23
C ASP A 691 -14.91 9.35 4.81
N TRP A 692 -14.20 8.35 4.32
CA TRP A 692 -14.56 6.95 4.54
C TRP A 692 -13.69 6.22 5.57
N ILE A 693 -12.60 6.82 6.06
CA ILE A 693 -11.69 6.18 7.01
C ILE A 693 -12.41 5.98 8.35
N PRO A 694 -12.47 4.74 8.90
CA PRO A 694 -13.04 4.50 10.22
C PRO A 694 -12.33 5.29 11.32
N LYS A 695 -13.08 6.09 12.10
CA LYS A 695 -12.55 6.97 13.15
C LYS A 695 -13.57 7.26 14.24
N ASP A 696 -13.10 7.83 15.34
CA ASP A 696 -13.95 8.39 16.41
C ASP A 696 -14.06 9.91 16.29
N THR A 697 -15.19 10.40 15.81
CA THR A 697 -15.39 11.84 15.55
C THR A 697 -15.78 12.65 16.80
N ARG A 698 -15.84 12.03 17.98
CA ARG A 698 -16.17 12.75 19.23
C ARG A 698 -15.05 13.68 19.67
N TRP A 699 -13.81 13.34 19.29
CA TRP A 699 -12.58 13.95 19.81
C TRP A 699 -11.66 14.42 18.67
N ASN A 700 -10.70 15.28 19.00
CA ASN A 700 -9.70 15.80 18.07
C ASN A 700 -8.38 16.08 18.82
N ASP A 701 -7.40 15.21 18.59
CA ASP A 701 -6.09 15.18 19.21
C ASP A 701 -5.05 16.05 18.46
N GLY A 702 -5.44 16.62 17.31
CA GLY A 702 -4.64 17.50 16.47
C GLY A 702 -3.62 16.80 15.55
N GLY A 703 -3.43 15.49 15.68
CA GLY A 703 -2.53 14.65 14.91
C GLY A 703 -3.20 14.12 13.64
N LEU A 704 -2.63 14.46 12.47
CA LEU A 704 -3.12 13.93 11.19
C LEU A 704 -2.37 12.66 10.76
N THR A 705 -1.10 12.56 11.15
CA THR A 705 -0.26 11.36 11.01
C THR A 705 0.48 11.18 12.33
N SER A 706 1.55 10.37 12.38
CA SER A 706 2.39 10.31 13.57
C SER A 706 2.86 11.72 13.95
N MET A 707 2.82 12.04 15.24
CA MET A 707 3.25 13.32 15.79
C MET A 707 4.68 13.20 16.34
N PRO A 708 5.39 14.32 16.58
CA PRO A 708 6.61 14.31 17.37
C PRO A 708 6.40 13.53 18.67
N VAL A 709 7.30 12.63 19.00
CA VAL A 709 7.17 11.79 20.20
C VAL A 709 7.05 12.66 21.47
N GLY A 710 6.23 12.23 22.43
CA GLY A 710 5.95 12.97 23.66
C GLY A 710 5.06 14.20 23.48
N SER A 711 4.30 14.29 22.39
CA SER A 711 3.31 15.36 22.20
C SER A 711 2.11 15.27 23.16
N TYR A 712 1.84 14.08 23.70
CA TYR A 712 0.72 13.80 24.59
C TYR A 712 1.16 13.54 26.02
N ARG A 713 0.22 13.61 26.97
CA ARG A 713 0.52 13.45 28.40
C ARG A 713 1.05 12.04 28.69
N PRO A 714 2.17 11.92 29.44
CA PRO A 714 2.69 10.62 29.81
C PRO A 714 1.82 9.96 30.88
N ASN A 715 1.90 8.63 30.94
CA ASN A 715 1.29 7.84 31.99
C ASN A 715 1.97 8.07 33.36
N PRO A 716 1.45 7.50 34.47
CA PRO A 716 2.00 7.69 35.82
C PRO A 716 3.49 7.34 36.00
N TRP A 717 4.09 6.53 35.12
CA TRP A 717 5.52 6.20 35.13
C TRP A 717 6.35 7.06 34.18
N GLY A 718 5.76 8.08 33.57
CA GLY A 718 6.45 9.02 32.70
C GLY A 718 6.69 8.49 31.29
N LEU A 719 5.98 7.44 30.86
CA LEU A 719 6.05 6.93 29.49
C LEU A 719 5.02 7.66 28.61
N CYS A 720 5.47 8.08 27.43
CA CYS A 720 4.64 8.74 26.43
C CYS A 720 4.14 7.73 25.39
N ASP A 721 3.05 8.13 24.71
CA ASP A 721 2.55 7.51 23.47
C ASP A 721 2.18 6.02 23.58
N MET A 722 2.04 5.48 24.81
CA MET A 722 1.71 4.07 25.05
C MET A 722 0.34 3.63 24.48
N HIS A 723 -0.53 4.57 24.10
CA HIS A 723 -1.88 4.32 23.60
C HIS A 723 -2.13 4.90 22.22
N GLY A 724 -1.12 5.24 21.43
CA GLY A 724 -1.32 5.86 20.12
C GLY A 724 -0.03 6.20 19.41
N ASN A 725 -0.10 7.13 18.45
CA ASN A 725 0.99 7.54 17.58
C ASN A 725 1.40 6.42 16.60
N VAL A 726 2.09 5.37 17.06
CA VAL A 726 2.45 4.20 16.26
C VAL A 726 2.38 2.90 17.08
N TRP A 727 2.09 1.80 16.40
CA TRP A 727 2.29 0.47 16.96
C TRP A 727 3.77 0.20 17.22
N GLU A 728 4.08 -0.72 18.13
CA GLU A 728 5.46 -1.01 18.50
C GLU A 728 5.79 -2.49 18.43
N TRP A 729 6.89 -2.82 17.75
CA TRP A 729 7.47 -4.16 17.77
C TRP A 729 7.88 -4.59 19.17
N THR A 730 7.48 -5.80 19.57
CA THR A 730 7.94 -6.45 20.80
C THR A 730 8.86 -7.64 20.50
N LEU A 731 9.58 -8.13 21.49
CA LEU A 731 10.42 -9.33 21.38
C LEU A 731 9.60 -10.62 21.22
N THR A 732 8.34 -10.61 21.65
CA THR A 732 7.51 -11.80 21.84
C THR A 732 6.98 -12.37 20.51
N PRO A 733 7.17 -13.68 20.22
CA PRO A 733 6.45 -14.37 19.14
C PRO A 733 4.94 -14.38 19.41
N TYR A 734 4.14 -14.17 18.38
CA TYR A 734 2.69 -14.24 18.50
C TYR A 734 2.22 -15.68 18.69
N ARG A 735 1.28 -15.86 19.62
CA ARG A 735 0.53 -17.08 19.83
C ARG A 735 -0.93 -16.71 19.99
N SER A 736 -1.79 -17.39 19.25
CA SER A 736 -3.25 -17.23 19.32
C SER A 736 -3.81 -17.78 20.63
N ASP A 737 -3.18 -18.81 21.21
CA ASP A 737 -3.44 -19.28 22.57
C ASP A 737 -2.23 -18.97 23.45
N VAL A 738 -2.42 -18.07 24.42
CA VAL A 738 -1.40 -17.68 25.41
C VAL A 738 -1.07 -18.78 26.43
N ASN A 739 -1.89 -19.84 26.50
CA ASN A 739 -1.72 -20.95 27.46
C ASN A 739 -1.10 -22.22 26.83
N ALA A 740 -0.84 -22.26 25.52
CA ALA A 740 -0.24 -23.43 24.89
C ALA A 740 1.28 -23.54 25.19
N GLU A 741 1.68 -24.54 25.98
CA GLU A 741 3.09 -24.91 26.18
C GLU A 741 3.72 -25.44 24.88
N SER A 742 4.99 -25.09 24.64
CA SER A 742 5.71 -25.52 23.44
C SER A 742 6.15 -26.98 23.53
N ASN A 743 5.53 -27.87 22.75
CA ASN A 743 6.12 -29.15 22.42
C ASN A 743 7.27 -28.89 21.42
N GLY A 744 8.51 -28.93 21.90
CA GLY A 744 9.71 -28.44 21.22
C GLY A 744 10.17 -29.19 19.97
N SER A 745 9.30 -29.40 18.97
CA SER A 745 9.63 -30.11 17.73
C SER A 745 9.59 -29.28 16.44
N ASP A 746 9.35 -27.97 16.45
CA ASP A 746 9.46 -27.14 15.24
C ASP A 746 10.76 -26.33 15.20
N ARG A 747 11.81 -26.97 14.66
CA ARG A 747 13.12 -26.36 14.33
C ARG A 747 13.30 -26.15 12.82
N THR A 748 12.23 -26.02 12.06
CA THR A 748 12.29 -25.40 10.73
C THR A 748 12.15 -23.90 10.89
N ILE A 749 12.82 -23.10 10.05
CA ILE A 749 12.76 -21.63 10.06
C ILE A 749 11.31 -21.18 9.83
N SER A 750 10.50 -21.15 10.88
CA SER A 750 9.15 -20.61 10.85
C SER A 750 9.28 -19.11 11.02
N CYS A 751 8.81 -18.36 10.03
CA CYS A 751 8.52 -16.94 10.16
C CYS A 751 7.36 -16.76 11.13
N GLU A 752 7.56 -17.06 12.41
CA GLU A 752 6.57 -16.81 13.45
C GLU A 752 6.29 -15.30 13.47
N LEU A 753 5.00 -14.95 13.37
CA LEU A 753 4.55 -13.58 13.48
C LEU A 753 5.04 -12.99 14.82
N ARG A 754 5.34 -11.69 14.84
CA ARG A 754 5.77 -10.98 16.05
C ARG A 754 4.64 -10.09 16.55
N VAL A 755 4.48 -10.07 17.87
CA VAL A 755 3.48 -9.22 18.51
C VAL A 755 3.89 -7.77 18.36
N VAL A 756 2.91 -6.93 18.02
CA VAL A 756 2.98 -5.48 18.20
C VAL A 756 1.93 -5.03 19.22
N ARG A 757 2.24 -3.95 19.93
CA ARG A 757 1.38 -3.34 20.96
C ARG A 757 1.24 -1.83 20.74
N GLY A 758 0.27 -1.20 21.40
CA GLY A 758 0.01 0.23 21.31
C GLY A 758 -1.27 0.51 20.51
N GLY A 759 -1.16 1.49 19.62
CA GLY A 759 -2.18 1.95 18.70
C GLY A 759 -1.50 2.94 17.75
N SER A 760 -2.19 3.41 16.71
CA SER A 760 -1.61 4.43 15.83
C SER A 760 -2.59 5.55 15.54
N TRP A 761 -2.08 6.62 14.93
CA TRP A 761 -2.88 7.70 14.34
C TRP A 761 -3.99 7.21 13.37
N TYR A 762 -3.90 5.96 12.89
CA TYR A 762 -4.88 5.33 12.00
C TYR A 762 -5.79 4.29 12.71
N ASP A 763 -5.67 4.11 14.02
CA ASP A 763 -6.46 3.13 14.77
C ASP A 763 -7.47 3.80 15.72
N ARG A 764 -8.68 3.25 15.74
CA ARG A 764 -9.76 3.71 16.64
C ARG A 764 -9.45 3.35 18.10
N PRO A 765 -10.01 4.05 19.10
CA PRO A 765 -9.72 3.83 20.52
C PRO A 765 -9.78 2.37 21.00
N LYS A 766 -10.78 1.59 20.54
CA LYS A 766 -10.91 0.16 20.88
C LYS A 766 -9.65 -0.65 20.54
N ARG A 767 -8.92 -0.25 19.51
CA ARG A 767 -7.72 -0.91 19.00
C ARG A 767 -6.43 -0.40 19.64
N ALA A 768 -6.51 0.56 20.56
CA ALA A 768 -5.35 1.19 21.19
C ALA A 768 -5.26 0.95 22.71
N THR A 769 -6.11 0.04 23.22
CA THR A 769 -6.18 -0.27 24.64
C THR A 769 -4.90 -0.98 25.11
N SER A 770 -4.66 -0.95 26.42
CA SER A 770 -3.48 -1.56 27.05
C SER A 770 -3.26 -3.02 26.65
N SER A 771 -4.34 -3.78 26.47
CA SER A 771 -4.30 -5.20 26.13
C SER A 771 -4.28 -5.47 24.63
N TYR A 772 -4.64 -4.49 23.79
CA TYR A 772 -4.82 -4.75 22.37
C TYR A 772 -3.50 -5.17 21.71
N ARG A 773 -3.57 -6.24 20.94
CA ARG A 773 -2.42 -6.82 20.24
C ARG A 773 -2.74 -7.09 18.78
N LEU A 774 -1.72 -6.93 17.94
CA LEU A 774 -1.69 -7.39 16.56
C LEU A 774 -0.42 -8.20 16.32
N ALA A 775 -0.35 -8.85 15.16
CA ALA A 775 0.81 -9.65 14.78
C ALA A 775 1.14 -9.51 13.30
N TYR A 776 2.42 -9.40 13.00
CA TYR A 776 2.92 -9.23 11.64
C TYR A 776 4.15 -10.10 11.41
N ALA A 777 4.41 -10.43 10.14
CA ALA A 777 5.65 -11.12 9.78
C ALA A 777 6.86 -10.27 10.16
N PRO A 778 7.95 -10.86 10.71
CA PRO A 778 9.07 -10.10 11.24
C PRO A 778 9.85 -9.32 10.16
N TYR A 779 9.68 -9.67 8.89
CA TYR A 779 10.26 -8.99 7.73
C TYR A 779 9.34 -7.95 7.08
N ALA A 780 8.11 -7.75 7.59
CA ALA A 780 7.20 -6.75 7.08
C ALA A 780 7.62 -5.34 7.52
N ARG A 781 7.54 -4.37 6.61
CA ARG A 781 7.75 -2.94 6.87
C ARG A 781 6.40 -2.25 6.98
N VAL A 782 5.75 -2.41 8.12
CA VAL A 782 4.38 -1.92 8.31
C VAL A 782 4.39 -0.39 8.46
N PHE A 783 3.48 0.28 7.75
CA PHE A 783 3.44 1.75 7.62
C PHE A 783 3.33 2.51 8.94
N ASN A 784 2.70 1.91 9.96
CA ASN A 784 2.41 2.52 11.26
C ASN A 784 3.02 1.74 12.44
N VAL A 785 4.07 0.93 12.21
CA VAL A 785 4.78 0.20 13.27
C VAL A 785 6.21 0.72 13.43
N GLY A 786 6.49 1.27 14.61
CA GLY A 786 7.82 1.60 15.12
C GLY A 786 8.25 0.66 16.26
N PHE A 787 8.99 1.20 17.22
CA PHE A 787 9.45 0.44 18.40
C PHE A 787 9.98 1.35 19.51
N ARG A 788 10.04 0.79 20.72
CA ARG A 788 10.78 1.35 21.86
C ARG A 788 11.82 0.35 22.38
N ILE A 789 12.72 0.81 23.24
CA ILE A 789 13.82 -0.01 23.77
C ILE A 789 13.71 -0.18 25.28
N VAL A 790 14.22 -1.31 25.78
CA VAL A 790 14.42 -1.57 27.21
C VAL A 790 15.84 -2.01 27.49
N ALA A 791 16.30 -1.81 28.73
CA ALA A 791 17.57 -2.29 29.23
C ALA A 791 17.44 -2.80 30.67
N GLU A 792 18.19 -3.84 31.03
CA GLU A 792 18.23 -4.37 32.41
C GLU A 792 18.90 -3.38 33.37
N ASP A 793 20.02 -2.80 32.94
CA ASP A 793 20.68 -1.69 33.63
C ASP A 793 21.27 -0.72 32.59
N LEU A 794 21.57 0.50 33.01
CA LEU A 794 22.21 1.52 32.19
C LEU A 794 23.63 1.79 32.70
N PRO A 795 24.59 2.14 31.82
CA PRO A 795 25.94 2.47 32.25
C PRO A 795 25.92 3.53 33.34
N LYS A 796 26.80 3.37 34.34
CA LYS A 796 27.00 4.40 35.37
C LYS A 796 27.58 5.64 34.68
N ARG A 797 27.10 6.83 35.07
CA ARG A 797 27.74 8.08 34.64
C ARG A 797 29.17 8.09 35.20
N ASP A 798 30.15 8.19 34.31
CA ASP A 798 31.51 8.59 34.69
C ASP A 798 31.55 10.05 35.14
#